data_AF-A0A9E2BZS9-F1
#
_entry.id   AF-A0A9E2BZS9-F1
#
_cell.length_a   1.000
_cell.length_b   1.000
_cell.length_c   1.000
_cell.angle_alpha   90.00
_cell.angle_beta   90.00
_cell.angle_gamma   90.00
#
_symmetry.space_group_name_H-M   'P 1'
#
loop_
_entity.id
_entity.type
_entity.pdbx_description
1 polymer ?
#
loop_
_entity_poly.entity_id
_entity_poly.type
_entity_poly.pdbx_seq_one_letter_code
_entity_poly.pdbx_strand_id
1 'polypeptide(L)'
;MRKTALILCLSLLFASSLNAQTHISGPQNGVWESSGNPYIIVGDTQVEVSDTLTVSEGVLIEFQGDFSFQVEGRCYFMGEVGSEISITGSSEGSFDISGNSVIWNNVRVQGGLAAITVTSGTFEANNCSFDSTSTASIISTSSTLSLSHCDIHLNNADFAEPYFLQSTNGTSNLDNLSFTSNCMGFLQSNGSDLTMIDCNLSYYKDDWYDAQALIFINGGDPVFEANEFDMTVDLSGGENTGTIIRQDFVENGILRDNDFNGTVYSASDSDAGALVGIFGGMGEIVKNNFTIQTDAAAGVTEAEIDIHAIQFFSGEIDSSEIFVDLGDIANETSTISAITGSAGNFDHNLIIVNGKSWSYGIHSSDAEIINNTFITTGDTTTAGYYITISSSTGILKNNIFDGIGTAVSPAFTFDHSYNCYWGYGGGSGIPPLLTGEINFDPQMDATYHLTSISPCINTGDPTSPYDPDATLADMGAFFKDQSDRPQIVDFFPQIFFSAPEHTSQHFWISATDPAGTGLTYEWSYHGEVIATDSLADVFFANAGMDSVKAWVYNSVGSDSQKWVYELTPVNLDLLVPQDFATIQEAIDYSSYLGDTIRIAAGVYYENLVMEEKSIAMFGLEGAENTVIDGSASGSVLKINDSGPDTVMLGGLTFRNGLSESGGGINAVFSTLKIDSCIIFDNVVSSGSNGYGGGIYLKDCWATISDVNIAYNSVEAVEYARGGGFYCDGSFIIRDSEIEHNSILPGATIASGAGLSNYGGSGLVMNSVIRSNELNAVSYAFGGGVKTTNVDFDHVEITENVILSGEYAKGGGAYLTYSTLEHCTVSHNEAPEGAGVFIQLSGVTSVHNSIISFNAGEYQISSTEEYITEINFSNIFALNSELFGNCSPGQGCITVDPLYIGGNPFDYHLWDTSPCIDVGDPASPLDPNNTRADLGCYYFDGLPMSETDLIDIPQEYALLPPFPNPFNRTATLDFQLPVEANVELMIYNSLGRIVTTLLDRQISAGYHSIIWDAALQSSGIYFLVLRADDYHHSQKLLLLK
;
A
#
# COMPACT_ATOMS: atom_id res chain seq x y z
N MET A 1 84.83 51.33 -44.10
CA MET A 1 84.32 50.54 -45.24
C MET A 1 83.95 49.14 -44.74
N ARG A 2 82.78 48.64 -45.15
CA ARG A 2 82.23 47.27 -44.98
C ARG A 2 81.59 46.90 -43.63
N LYS A 3 80.35 47.37 -43.45
CA LYS A 3 79.25 46.67 -42.74
C LYS A 3 77.96 46.98 -43.52
N THR A 4 77.71 46.27 -44.63
CA THR A 4 76.55 46.58 -45.50
C THR A 4 76.04 45.42 -46.37
N ALA A 5 76.24 44.15 -46.01
CA ALA A 5 75.84 43.04 -46.90
C ALA A 5 75.24 41.79 -46.25
N LEU A 6 74.88 41.80 -44.96
CA LEU A 6 74.26 40.63 -44.30
C LEU A 6 72.91 40.92 -43.62
N ILE A 7 72.26 42.04 -43.97
CA ILE A 7 70.90 42.40 -43.53
C ILE A 7 69.90 42.30 -44.71
N LEU A 8 70.33 41.81 -45.87
CA LEU A 8 69.51 41.82 -47.10
C LEU A 8 68.75 40.52 -47.41
N CYS A 9 68.76 39.51 -46.54
CA CYS A 9 67.99 38.26 -46.73
C CYS A 9 66.94 37.98 -45.64
N LEU A 10 66.74 38.88 -44.67
CA LEU A 10 65.69 38.72 -43.65
C LEU A 10 64.65 39.86 -43.66
N SER A 11 64.66 40.69 -44.69
CA SER A 11 63.77 41.86 -44.85
C SER A 11 62.68 41.65 -45.91
N LEU A 12 62.22 40.40 -46.11
CA LEU A 12 61.21 40.03 -47.11
C LEU A 12 60.06 39.17 -46.55
N LEU A 13 59.86 39.10 -45.22
CA LEU A 13 58.82 38.23 -44.63
C LEU A 13 57.85 38.87 -43.63
N PHE A 14 57.88 40.18 -43.38
CA PHE A 14 56.84 40.82 -42.56
C PHE A 14 56.54 42.24 -43.07
N ALA A 15 55.80 42.31 -44.17
CA ALA A 15 55.16 43.54 -44.62
C ALA A 15 53.83 43.20 -45.29
N SER A 16 52.74 43.21 -44.52
CA SER A 16 51.41 43.73 -44.88
C SER A 16 50.32 43.05 -44.03
N SER A 17 49.76 43.78 -43.08
CA SER A 17 48.35 43.64 -42.73
C SER A 17 47.81 45.04 -42.53
N LEU A 18 47.46 45.70 -43.65
CA LEU A 18 46.43 46.74 -43.57
C LEU A 18 45.17 46.00 -43.09
N ASN A 19 44.65 46.36 -41.92
CA ASN A 19 43.32 45.94 -41.48
C ASN A 19 42.31 46.43 -42.54
N ALA A 20 41.66 45.49 -43.24
CA ALA A 20 40.59 45.81 -44.15
C ALA A 20 39.31 45.95 -43.31
N GLN A 21 38.94 47.19 -43.01
CA GLN A 21 37.62 47.51 -42.48
C GLN A 21 36.57 47.11 -43.52
N THR A 22 35.59 46.31 -43.11
CA THR A 22 34.53 45.80 -43.98
C THR A 22 33.21 46.45 -43.62
N HIS A 23 32.62 47.23 -44.54
CA HIS A 23 31.29 47.81 -44.33
C HIS A 23 30.21 46.81 -44.74
N ILE A 24 29.25 46.56 -43.86
CA ILE A 24 28.18 45.57 -44.02
C ILE A 24 26.81 46.25 -44.12
N SER A 25 26.03 45.80 -45.10
CA SER A 25 24.61 46.13 -45.33
C SER A 25 24.02 45.12 -46.33
N GLY A 26 22.73 44.82 -46.24
CA GLY A 26 22.03 43.88 -47.12
C GLY A 26 22.31 42.40 -46.83
N PRO A 27 21.98 41.48 -47.75
CA PRO A 27 22.09 40.03 -47.54
C PRO A 27 23.51 39.55 -47.24
N GLN A 28 23.68 38.69 -46.22
CA GLN A 28 24.96 38.13 -45.77
C GLN A 28 24.92 36.60 -45.72
N ASN A 29 26.02 35.98 -46.14
CA ASN A 29 26.28 34.54 -46.00
C ASN A 29 27.79 34.24 -46.00
N GLY A 30 28.17 33.01 -45.69
CA GLY A 30 29.57 32.56 -45.72
C GLY A 30 30.28 32.73 -44.37
N VAL A 31 31.57 33.07 -44.39
CA VAL A 31 32.41 33.15 -43.19
C VAL A 31 32.99 34.55 -43.03
N TRP A 32 32.82 35.13 -41.85
CA TRP A 32 33.53 36.34 -41.42
C TRP A 32 34.80 35.92 -40.67
N GLU A 33 35.94 36.24 -41.28
CA GLU A 33 37.27 35.92 -40.75
C GLU A 33 38.01 37.19 -40.31
N SER A 34 39.08 37.02 -39.53
CA SER A 34 39.96 38.09 -39.04
C SER A 34 40.55 38.98 -40.14
N SER A 35 40.63 38.49 -41.39
CA SER A 35 41.10 39.28 -42.53
C SER A 35 40.19 40.46 -42.90
N GLY A 36 38.90 40.39 -42.55
CA GLY A 36 37.90 41.44 -42.79
C GLY A 36 37.58 42.30 -41.56
N ASN A 37 38.32 42.11 -40.47
CA ASN A 37 38.11 42.76 -39.18
C ASN A 37 38.59 44.24 -39.20
N PRO A 38 37.82 45.23 -38.72
CA PRO A 38 36.45 45.15 -38.17
C PRO A 38 35.34 45.14 -39.23
N TYR A 39 34.23 44.49 -38.89
CA TYR A 39 32.99 44.47 -39.68
C TYR A 39 32.06 45.55 -39.13
N ILE A 40 31.80 46.59 -39.92
CA ILE A 40 31.02 47.76 -39.50
C ILE A 40 29.64 47.72 -40.16
N ILE A 41 28.59 47.58 -39.35
CA ILE A 41 27.20 47.62 -39.79
C ILE A 41 26.80 49.08 -40.06
N VAL A 42 26.54 49.40 -41.33
CA VAL A 42 26.19 50.76 -41.80
C VAL A 42 24.82 50.81 -42.49
N GLY A 43 24.04 49.73 -42.40
CA GLY A 43 22.67 49.60 -42.92
C GLY A 43 22.03 48.29 -42.46
N ASP A 44 20.72 48.15 -42.65
CA ASP A 44 20.00 46.91 -42.33
C ASP A 44 20.66 45.72 -43.04
N THR A 45 20.85 44.63 -42.28
CA THR A 45 21.63 43.47 -42.67
C THR A 45 20.77 42.22 -42.46
N GLN A 46 20.81 41.26 -43.39
CA GLN A 46 19.93 40.10 -43.34
C GLN A 46 20.67 38.80 -43.68
N VAL A 47 20.43 37.73 -42.93
CA VAL A 47 20.79 36.34 -43.32
C VAL A 47 19.49 35.64 -43.74
N GLU A 48 19.34 35.37 -45.04
CA GLU A 48 18.11 34.80 -45.60
C GLU A 48 17.87 33.34 -45.16
N VAL A 49 16.63 32.86 -45.24
CA VAL A 49 16.17 31.53 -44.76
C VAL A 49 17.07 30.33 -45.15
N SER A 50 17.66 30.34 -46.34
CA SER A 50 18.50 29.24 -46.85
C SER A 50 20.01 29.43 -46.61
N ASP A 51 20.39 30.58 -46.08
CA ASP A 51 21.79 30.98 -45.93
C ASP A 51 22.33 30.66 -44.53
N THR A 52 23.65 30.53 -44.47
CA THR A 52 24.39 30.34 -43.23
C THR A 52 25.52 31.34 -43.17
N LEU A 53 25.61 32.04 -42.05
CA LEU A 53 26.72 32.93 -41.71
C LEU A 53 27.50 32.34 -40.53
N THR A 54 28.82 32.30 -40.63
CA THR A 54 29.72 31.90 -39.54
C THR A 54 30.71 33.02 -39.24
N VAL A 55 30.72 33.51 -38.01
CA VAL A 55 31.67 34.51 -37.53
C VAL A 55 32.77 33.79 -36.75
N SER A 56 34.02 33.97 -37.18
CA SER A 56 35.18 33.33 -36.57
C SER A 56 35.66 34.12 -35.34
N GLU A 57 36.46 33.48 -34.48
CA GLU A 57 37.12 34.08 -33.34
C GLU A 57 37.85 35.41 -33.63
N GLY A 58 37.90 36.28 -32.61
CA GLY A 58 38.62 37.57 -32.65
C GLY A 58 38.03 38.63 -33.57
N VAL A 59 36.85 38.39 -34.17
CA VAL A 59 36.15 39.36 -35.01
C VAL A 59 35.52 40.47 -34.16
N LEU A 60 35.67 41.73 -34.57
CA LEU A 60 34.98 42.90 -34.03
C LEU A 60 33.85 43.31 -34.99
N ILE A 61 32.63 43.37 -34.48
CA ILE A 61 31.43 43.85 -35.14
C ILE A 61 31.02 45.19 -34.51
N GLU A 62 30.88 46.24 -35.32
CA GLU A 62 30.57 47.58 -34.84
C GLU A 62 29.29 48.12 -35.50
N PHE A 63 28.27 48.45 -34.71
CA PHE A 63 27.06 49.14 -35.18
C PHE A 63 27.26 50.66 -35.25
N GLN A 64 27.10 51.23 -36.46
CA GLN A 64 27.19 52.68 -36.73
C GLN A 64 25.85 53.26 -37.22
N GLY A 65 24.80 53.07 -36.43
CA GLY A 65 23.43 53.53 -36.63
C GLY A 65 22.43 52.60 -35.95
N ASP A 66 21.15 52.99 -35.91
CA ASP A 66 20.06 52.17 -35.37
C ASP A 66 19.58 51.19 -36.46
N PHE A 67 20.47 50.26 -36.84
CA PHE A 67 20.24 49.29 -37.91
C PHE A 67 19.91 47.91 -37.36
N SER A 68 19.03 47.19 -38.07
CA SER A 68 18.63 45.83 -37.71
C SER A 68 19.53 44.78 -38.37
N PHE A 69 19.92 43.77 -37.59
CA PHE A 69 20.55 42.55 -38.06
C PHE A 69 19.53 41.41 -38.01
N GLN A 70 18.91 41.13 -39.15
CA GLN A 70 17.83 40.16 -39.29
C GLN A 70 18.36 38.76 -39.62
N VAL A 71 17.97 37.74 -38.87
CA VAL A 71 18.38 36.35 -39.10
C VAL A 71 17.17 35.46 -39.33
N GLU A 72 16.92 35.14 -40.60
CA GLU A 72 15.94 34.14 -41.03
C GLU A 72 16.59 32.77 -41.29
N GLY A 73 17.88 32.75 -41.62
CA GLY A 73 18.69 31.54 -41.88
C GLY A 73 19.33 30.94 -40.62
N ARG A 74 20.62 30.59 -40.71
CA ARG A 74 21.45 30.10 -39.59
C ARG A 74 22.63 31.01 -39.35
N CYS A 75 22.93 31.34 -38.09
CA CYS A 75 24.08 32.16 -37.75
C CYS A 75 24.89 31.54 -36.61
N TYR A 76 26.20 31.38 -36.80
CA TYR A 76 27.10 30.75 -35.84
C TYR A 76 28.25 31.70 -35.51
N PHE A 77 28.32 32.17 -34.27
CA PHE A 77 29.44 32.96 -33.75
C PHE A 77 30.34 32.03 -32.96
N MET A 78 31.53 31.75 -33.50
CA MET A 78 32.44 30.72 -33.03
C MET A 78 33.71 31.35 -32.45
N GLY A 79 33.55 32.09 -31.34
CA GLY A 79 34.69 32.64 -30.59
C GLY A 79 35.42 31.58 -29.78
N GLU A 80 36.63 31.89 -29.33
CA GLU A 80 37.42 31.11 -28.37
C GLU A 80 37.74 31.95 -27.13
N VAL A 81 37.94 31.29 -25.98
CA VAL A 81 38.33 31.94 -24.72
C VAL A 81 39.66 32.69 -24.90
N GLY A 82 39.66 34.01 -24.67
CA GLY A 82 40.83 34.88 -24.89
C GLY A 82 40.98 35.41 -26.33
N SER A 83 40.09 35.01 -27.24
CA SER A 83 39.93 35.56 -28.59
C SER A 83 38.43 35.70 -28.90
N GLU A 84 37.71 36.36 -28.00
CA GLU A 84 36.26 36.54 -28.09
C GLU A 84 35.86 37.33 -29.33
N ILE A 85 34.66 37.07 -29.83
CA ILE A 85 34.02 37.95 -30.81
C ILE A 85 33.47 39.15 -30.04
N SER A 86 33.83 40.36 -30.44
CA SER A 86 33.36 41.60 -29.80
C SER A 86 32.26 42.24 -30.64
N ILE A 87 31.13 42.56 -30.02
CA ILE A 87 30.05 43.35 -30.62
C ILE A 87 29.97 44.67 -29.87
N THR A 88 30.09 45.79 -30.57
CA THR A 88 30.02 47.14 -30.00
C THR A 88 29.19 48.06 -30.88
N GLY A 89 28.80 49.23 -30.37
CA GLY A 89 28.14 50.25 -31.16
C GLY A 89 28.09 51.61 -30.49
N SER A 90 27.98 52.66 -31.31
CA SER A 90 27.80 54.05 -30.84
C SER A 90 26.33 54.50 -30.80
N SER A 91 25.39 53.62 -31.14
CA SER A 91 23.95 53.86 -31.37
C SER A 91 23.15 52.58 -31.07
N GLU A 92 21.82 52.60 -31.12
CA GLU A 92 20.93 51.52 -30.66
C GLU A 92 20.61 50.49 -31.78
N GLY A 93 21.55 49.59 -32.09
CA GLY A 93 21.31 48.49 -33.05
C GLY A 93 20.43 47.36 -32.50
N SER A 94 19.81 46.55 -33.36
CA SER A 94 19.03 45.36 -32.95
C SER A 94 19.49 44.08 -33.64
N PHE A 95 19.37 42.94 -32.95
CA PHE A 95 19.39 41.61 -33.56
C PHE A 95 17.97 41.03 -33.57
N ASP A 96 17.42 40.78 -34.75
CA ASP A 96 16.05 40.30 -34.91
C ASP A 96 16.06 38.89 -35.54
N ILE A 97 15.67 37.89 -34.77
CA ILE A 97 15.73 36.48 -35.11
C ILE A 97 14.30 36.01 -35.41
N SER A 98 14.06 35.57 -36.64
CA SER A 98 12.75 35.13 -37.15
C SER A 98 12.88 33.86 -38.02
N GLY A 99 13.81 32.98 -37.63
CA GLY A 99 14.37 31.93 -38.50
C GLY A 99 14.63 30.60 -37.81
N ASN A 100 15.77 29.97 -38.14
CA ASN A 100 16.13 28.64 -37.62
C ASN A 100 16.88 28.70 -36.29
N SER A 101 18.18 29.02 -36.31
CA SER A 101 19.06 28.92 -35.13
C SER A 101 20.17 29.94 -35.20
N VAL A 102 20.39 30.63 -34.07
CA VAL A 102 21.53 31.52 -33.83
C VAL A 102 22.27 31.01 -32.61
N ILE A 103 23.56 30.71 -32.78
CA ILE A 103 24.41 30.23 -31.69
C ILE A 103 25.56 31.21 -31.50
N TRP A 104 25.72 31.69 -30.27
CA TRP A 104 26.81 32.53 -29.82
C TRP A 104 27.71 31.73 -28.89
N ASN A 105 28.98 31.60 -29.23
CA ASN A 105 30.00 31.02 -28.37
C ASN A 105 31.11 32.06 -28.16
N ASN A 106 31.42 32.39 -26.91
CA ASN A 106 32.47 33.36 -26.55
C ASN A 106 32.28 34.73 -27.24
N VAL A 107 31.08 35.30 -27.10
CA VAL A 107 30.73 36.63 -27.63
C VAL A 107 30.66 37.65 -26.50
N ARG A 108 31.34 38.79 -26.69
CA ARG A 108 31.34 39.92 -25.77
C ARG A 108 30.58 41.09 -26.39
N VAL A 109 29.47 41.48 -25.77
CA VAL A 109 28.68 42.66 -26.15
C VAL A 109 29.05 43.82 -25.22
N GLN A 110 29.49 44.94 -25.80
CA GLN A 110 29.84 46.16 -25.05
C GLN A 110 29.24 47.41 -25.72
N GLY A 111 28.14 47.92 -25.16
CA GLY A 111 27.45 49.13 -25.64
C GLY A 111 26.85 49.04 -27.05
N GLY A 112 25.79 49.81 -27.31
CA GLY A 112 25.23 50.03 -28.65
C GLY A 112 24.41 48.88 -29.24
N LEU A 113 24.01 47.90 -28.44
CA LEU A 113 22.96 46.95 -28.79
C LEU A 113 21.75 47.23 -27.91
N ALA A 114 20.59 47.48 -28.52
CA ALA A 114 19.36 47.88 -27.85
C ALA A 114 18.41 46.72 -27.60
N ALA A 115 18.39 45.70 -28.46
CA ALA A 115 17.56 44.53 -28.26
C ALA A 115 18.07 43.30 -29.04
N ILE A 116 17.81 42.12 -28.48
CA ILE A 116 17.82 40.84 -29.19
C ILE A 116 16.38 40.30 -29.16
N THR A 117 15.70 40.33 -30.30
CA THR A 117 14.31 39.87 -30.42
C THR A 117 14.27 38.50 -31.07
N VAL A 118 13.71 37.49 -30.39
CA VAL A 118 13.50 36.14 -30.90
C VAL A 118 12.01 35.91 -31.12
N THR A 119 11.59 35.96 -32.37
CA THR A 119 10.18 35.75 -32.75
C THR A 119 9.89 34.30 -33.12
N SER A 120 10.80 33.65 -33.85
CA SER A 120 10.78 32.21 -34.16
C SER A 120 12.21 31.65 -34.23
N GLY A 121 12.39 30.38 -33.85
CA GLY A 121 13.68 29.67 -33.93
C GLY A 121 14.33 29.41 -32.56
N THR A 122 15.66 29.23 -32.56
CA THR A 122 16.46 29.06 -31.35
C THR A 122 17.55 30.15 -31.24
N PHE A 123 17.70 30.74 -30.06
CA PHE A 123 18.88 31.56 -29.70
C PHE A 123 19.61 30.88 -28.55
N GLU A 124 20.88 30.52 -28.78
CA GLU A 124 21.75 29.88 -27.81
C GLU A 124 22.98 30.76 -27.60
N ALA A 125 23.23 31.21 -26.37
CA ALA A 125 24.44 31.94 -26.01
C ALA A 125 25.23 31.16 -24.96
N ASN A 126 26.48 30.81 -25.27
CA ASN A 126 27.37 30.03 -24.41
C ASN A 126 28.64 30.83 -24.13
N ASN A 127 29.00 30.99 -22.86
CA ASN A 127 30.17 31.74 -22.40
C ASN A 127 30.23 33.17 -22.98
N CYS A 128 29.10 33.86 -23.02
CA CYS A 128 28.99 35.22 -23.55
C CYS A 128 28.94 36.25 -22.41
N SER A 129 29.41 37.47 -22.66
CA SER A 129 29.33 38.56 -21.69
C SER A 129 28.51 39.73 -22.24
N PHE A 130 27.54 40.20 -21.48
CA PHE A 130 26.69 41.35 -21.80
C PHE A 130 27.00 42.47 -20.81
N ASP A 131 27.76 43.46 -21.27
CA ASP A 131 28.15 44.65 -20.49
C ASP A 131 27.51 45.87 -21.15
N SER A 132 26.34 46.29 -20.65
CA SER A 132 25.53 47.34 -21.27
C SER A 132 25.23 48.48 -20.30
N THR A 133 25.42 49.70 -20.80
CA THR A 133 24.96 50.95 -20.18
C THR A 133 23.70 51.50 -20.85
N SER A 134 23.09 50.73 -21.76
CA SER A 134 21.89 51.09 -22.54
C SER A 134 20.84 49.97 -22.49
N THR A 135 19.63 50.25 -23.00
CA THR A 135 18.35 49.51 -22.96
C THR A 135 18.31 48.04 -23.42
N ALA A 136 19.46 47.38 -23.59
CA ALA A 136 19.58 46.01 -24.09
C ALA A 136 18.66 45.05 -23.34
N SER A 137 17.66 44.52 -24.04
CA SER A 137 16.78 43.44 -23.56
C SER A 137 16.80 42.27 -24.53
N ILE A 138 16.61 41.06 -24.01
CA ILE A 138 16.43 39.84 -24.78
C ILE A 138 14.97 39.43 -24.66
N ILE A 139 14.24 39.46 -25.77
CA ILE A 139 12.79 39.23 -25.81
C ILE A 139 12.50 38.00 -26.67
N SER A 140 11.93 36.96 -26.08
CA SER A 140 11.44 35.75 -26.76
C SER A 140 9.91 35.70 -26.74
N THR A 141 9.29 35.57 -27.91
CA THR A 141 7.82 35.62 -28.02
C THR A 141 7.13 34.30 -28.38
N SER A 142 7.84 33.38 -29.05
CA SER A 142 7.33 32.03 -29.38
C SER A 142 8.44 30.99 -29.63
N SER A 143 9.60 31.14 -28.98
CA SER A 143 10.87 30.49 -29.37
C SER A 143 11.64 29.87 -28.21
N THR A 144 12.68 29.08 -28.53
CA THR A 144 13.62 28.58 -27.51
C THR A 144 14.74 29.58 -27.29
N LEU A 145 14.92 29.98 -26.04
CA LEU A 145 15.99 30.84 -25.58
C LEU A 145 16.90 30.03 -24.65
N SER A 146 18.20 30.00 -24.89
CA SER A 146 19.16 29.37 -23.99
C SER A 146 20.38 30.27 -23.76
N LEU A 147 20.71 30.49 -22.49
CA LEU A 147 21.94 31.15 -22.08
C LEU A 147 22.67 30.21 -21.12
N SER A 148 23.92 29.88 -21.42
CA SER A 148 24.78 29.08 -20.56
C SER A 148 26.11 29.78 -20.27
N HIS A 149 26.57 29.76 -19.02
CA HIS A 149 27.87 30.31 -18.61
C HIS A 149 28.04 31.80 -18.97
N CYS A 150 26.95 32.58 -19.02
CA CYS A 150 27.02 33.98 -19.46
C CYS A 150 27.11 34.95 -18.27
N ASP A 151 27.88 36.01 -18.44
CA ASP A 151 28.04 37.10 -17.47
C ASP A 151 27.27 38.33 -17.94
N ILE A 152 26.34 38.82 -17.12
CA ILE A 152 25.43 39.92 -17.43
C ILE A 152 25.63 41.03 -16.40
N HIS A 153 26.19 42.14 -16.85
CA HIS A 153 26.42 43.32 -16.03
C HIS A 153 25.65 44.52 -16.60
N LEU A 154 24.63 44.99 -15.87
CA LEU A 154 23.75 46.08 -16.31
C LEU A 154 23.81 47.24 -15.32
N ASN A 155 24.38 48.36 -15.77
CA ASN A 155 24.52 49.58 -14.97
C ASN A 155 23.66 50.72 -15.52
N ASN A 156 22.81 51.30 -14.68
CA ASN A 156 22.12 52.58 -14.92
C ASN A 156 21.27 52.61 -16.20
N ALA A 157 20.69 51.47 -16.59
CA ALA A 157 19.83 51.38 -17.75
C ALA A 157 18.41 51.83 -17.38
N ASP A 158 18.00 53.02 -17.82
CA ASP A 158 16.59 53.37 -17.96
C ASP A 158 16.02 52.49 -19.08
N PHE A 159 15.48 51.31 -18.75
CA PHE A 159 14.87 50.47 -19.77
C PHE A 159 13.60 51.13 -20.29
N ALA A 160 13.33 50.95 -21.58
CA ALA A 160 11.98 51.11 -22.12
C ALA A 160 11.02 50.01 -21.60
N GLU A 161 11.58 48.88 -21.13
CA GLU A 161 10.90 47.64 -20.77
C GLU A 161 11.31 47.14 -19.36
N PRO A 162 10.41 46.61 -18.52
CA PRO A 162 10.73 46.41 -17.10
C PRO A 162 11.76 45.31 -16.76
N TYR A 163 12.10 44.43 -17.71
CA TYR A 163 12.98 43.26 -17.49
C TYR A 163 14.05 43.09 -18.58
N PHE A 164 15.26 42.64 -18.21
CA PHE A 164 16.34 42.31 -19.14
C PHE A 164 15.98 41.11 -20.05
N LEU A 165 15.44 40.04 -19.47
CA LEU A 165 14.95 38.86 -20.17
C LEU A 165 13.43 38.82 -20.12
N GLN A 166 12.79 38.69 -21.27
CA GLN A 166 11.33 38.50 -21.36
C GLN A 166 11.00 37.29 -22.24
N SER A 167 10.20 36.37 -21.71
CA SER A 167 9.64 35.23 -22.44
C SER A 167 8.11 35.26 -22.32
N THR A 168 7.39 35.14 -23.43
CA THR A 168 5.91 35.21 -23.43
C THR A 168 5.19 33.98 -23.99
N ASN A 169 5.88 33.12 -24.75
CA ASN A 169 5.50 31.76 -25.10
C ASN A 169 6.79 31.04 -25.56
N GLY A 170 7.09 29.83 -25.08
CA GLY A 170 8.30 29.09 -25.48
C GLY A 170 9.03 28.39 -24.33
N THR A 171 10.30 28.07 -24.54
CA THR A 171 11.18 27.43 -23.53
C THR A 171 12.38 28.32 -23.28
N SER A 172 12.66 28.65 -22.03
CA SER A 172 13.84 29.43 -21.63
C SER A 172 14.74 28.57 -20.73
N ASN A 173 15.97 28.31 -21.15
CA ASN A 173 16.97 27.54 -20.41
C ASN A 173 18.14 28.43 -20.01
N LEU A 174 18.22 28.80 -18.74
CA LEU A 174 19.27 29.63 -18.16
C LEU A 174 20.17 28.73 -17.30
N ASP A 175 21.47 28.69 -17.57
CA ASP A 175 22.43 27.79 -16.92
C ASP A 175 23.70 28.55 -16.55
N ASN A 176 24.14 28.50 -15.30
CA ASN A 176 25.39 29.12 -14.82
C ASN A 176 25.54 30.59 -15.23
N LEU A 177 24.49 31.39 -15.02
CA LEU A 177 24.50 32.81 -15.32
C LEU A 177 25.01 33.61 -14.13
N SER A 178 25.83 34.62 -14.37
CA SER A 178 26.07 35.68 -13.39
C SER A 178 25.30 36.91 -13.82
N PHE A 179 24.47 37.45 -12.93
CA PHE A 179 23.74 38.69 -13.14
C PHE A 179 24.06 39.67 -12.03
N THR A 180 24.49 40.87 -12.42
CA THR A 180 24.70 41.99 -11.50
C THR A 180 24.03 43.24 -12.05
N SER A 181 23.12 43.82 -11.27
CA SER A 181 22.34 44.95 -11.77
C SER A 181 21.75 45.87 -10.70
N ASN A 182 21.56 47.14 -11.08
CA ASN A 182 20.80 48.15 -10.37
C ASN A 182 19.48 48.57 -11.07
N CYS A 183 18.94 47.69 -11.91
CA CYS A 183 17.84 47.95 -12.85
C CYS A 183 16.43 47.61 -12.30
N MET A 184 15.34 47.68 -13.08
CA MET A 184 13.98 47.42 -12.54
C MET A 184 13.59 45.93 -12.39
N GLY A 185 14.14 45.02 -13.21
CA GLY A 185 13.85 43.57 -13.16
C GLY A 185 14.81 42.75 -14.02
N PHE A 186 15.02 41.47 -13.68
CA PHE A 186 15.90 40.55 -14.41
C PHE A 186 15.12 39.75 -15.45
N LEU A 187 14.09 39.02 -15.01
CA LEU A 187 13.38 38.04 -15.83
C LEU A 187 11.86 38.17 -15.69
N GLN A 188 11.16 38.17 -16.82
CA GLN A 188 9.73 37.97 -16.90
C GLN A 188 9.41 36.76 -17.80
N SER A 189 8.67 35.79 -17.28
CA SER A 189 8.14 34.63 -18.01
C SER A 189 6.62 34.62 -17.94
N ASN A 190 5.93 34.74 -19.06
CA ASN A 190 4.48 34.56 -19.14
C ASN A 190 4.20 33.29 -19.95
N GLY A 191 3.65 32.23 -19.35
CA GLY A 191 3.19 31.02 -20.05
C GLY A 191 4.26 30.17 -20.74
N SER A 192 5.54 30.31 -20.35
CA SER A 192 6.66 29.53 -20.90
C SER A 192 7.25 28.55 -19.88
N ASP A 193 7.76 27.41 -20.38
CA ASP A 193 8.60 26.51 -19.60
C ASP A 193 9.94 27.19 -19.34
N LEU A 194 10.26 27.41 -18.08
CA LEU A 194 11.47 28.09 -17.65
C LEU A 194 12.30 27.13 -16.83
N THR A 195 13.56 26.94 -17.21
CA THR A 195 14.56 26.21 -16.43
C THR A 195 15.69 27.17 -16.08
N MET A 196 15.96 27.35 -14.79
CA MET A 196 17.11 28.12 -14.29
C MET A 196 17.99 27.21 -13.43
N ILE A 197 19.24 27.02 -13.83
CA ILE A 197 20.22 26.17 -13.14
C ILE A 197 21.50 26.96 -12.82
N ASP A 198 22.07 26.81 -11.63
CA ASP A 198 23.38 27.38 -11.24
C ASP A 198 23.52 28.91 -11.43
N CYS A 199 22.43 29.67 -11.45
CA CYS A 199 22.46 31.10 -11.73
C CYS A 199 22.70 31.95 -10.46
N ASN A 200 23.73 32.78 -10.47
CA ASN A 200 24.03 33.75 -9.40
C ASN A 200 23.46 35.12 -9.74
N LEU A 201 22.51 35.59 -8.93
CA LEU A 201 21.80 36.84 -9.14
C LEU A 201 22.05 37.81 -8.00
N SER A 202 22.81 38.87 -8.27
CA SER A 202 23.02 39.95 -7.31
C SER A 202 22.33 41.23 -7.77
N TYR A 203 21.47 41.76 -6.91
CA TYR A 203 20.67 42.94 -7.18
C TYR A 203 20.92 44.03 -6.13
N TYR A 204 21.14 45.26 -6.59
CA TYR A 204 21.35 46.43 -5.72
C TYR A 204 20.64 47.67 -6.28
N LYS A 205 19.58 48.16 -5.62
CA LYS A 205 18.85 49.37 -6.05
C LYS A 205 18.96 50.48 -5.00
N ASP A 206 19.31 51.70 -5.42
CA ASP A 206 19.51 52.88 -4.56
C ASP A 206 18.52 54.03 -4.91
N ASP A 207 17.39 53.74 -5.58
CA ASP A 207 16.52 54.77 -6.18
C ASP A 207 15.00 54.61 -5.95
N TRP A 208 14.30 55.76 -5.99
CA TRP A 208 12.96 56.07 -5.46
C TRP A 208 11.74 55.49 -6.23
N TYR A 209 11.92 54.48 -7.08
CA TYR A 209 10.83 53.92 -7.91
C TYR A 209 10.40 52.52 -7.48
N ASP A 210 9.10 52.21 -7.61
CA ASP A 210 8.46 50.92 -7.32
C ASP A 210 9.39 49.74 -7.64
N ALA A 211 9.71 48.94 -6.62
CA ALA A 211 10.39 47.68 -6.84
C ALA A 211 9.37 46.70 -7.47
N GLN A 212 9.61 46.32 -8.72
CA GLN A 212 8.96 45.15 -9.32
C GLN A 212 9.72 43.90 -8.89
N ALA A 213 9.13 42.72 -9.06
CA ALA A 213 9.80 41.47 -8.74
C ALA A 213 11.09 41.33 -9.55
N LEU A 214 12.19 40.87 -8.94
CA LEU A 214 13.42 40.58 -9.70
C LEU A 214 13.14 39.51 -10.77
N ILE A 215 12.34 38.51 -10.41
CA ILE A 215 11.82 37.46 -11.30
C ILE A 215 10.30 37.44 -11.20
N PHE A 216 9.62 37.59 -12.34
CA PHE A 216 8.17 37.52 -12.46
C PHE A 216 7.75 36.37 -13.36
N ILE A 217 6.96 35.44 -12.84
CA ILE A 217 6.49 34.26 -13.58
C ILE A 217 4.96 34.24 -13.53
N ASN A 218 4.33 34.07 -14.68
CA ASN A 218 2.89 34.03 -14.82
C ASN A 218 2.49 32.84 -15.71
N GLY A 219 2.22 31.70 -15.09
CA GLY A 219 1.92 30.41 -15.73
C GLY A 219 3.11 29.65 -16.33
N GLY A 220 2.86 28.42 -16.78
CA GLY A 220 3.88 27.42 -17.18
C GLY A 220 4.22 26.44 -16.05
N ASP A 221 5.10 25.45 -16.31
CA ASP A 221 5.64 24.51 -15.32
C ASP A 221 7.14 24.81 -15.08
N PRO A 222 7.49 25.89 -14.36
CA PRO A 222 8.88 26.30 -14.19
C PRO A 222 9.66 25.35 -13.27
N VAL A 223 10.95 25.16 -13.58
CA VAL A 223 11.93 24.47 -12.74
C VAL A 223 13.05 25.45 -12.37
N PHE A 224 13.20 25.71 -11.07
CA PHE A 224 14.24 26.58 -10.53
C PHE A 224 15.17 25.79 -9.61
N GLU A 225 16.45 25.74 -9.98
CA GLU A 225 17.52 25.02 -9.28
C GLU A 225 18.81 25.85 -9.30
N ALA A 226 18.89 26.92 -8.53
CA ALA A 226 20.05 27.81 -8.51
C ALA A 226 20.90 27.63 -7.25
N ASN A 227 22.23 27.58 -7.40
CA ASN A 227 23.14 27.38 -6.26
C ASN A 227 23.12 28.52 -5.23
N GLU A 228 22.98 29.78 -5.62
CA GLU A 228 23.06 30.94 -4.71
C GLU A 228 22.29 32.16 -5.26
N PHE A 229 21.32 32.64 -4.50
CA PHE A 229 20.53 33.85 -4.75
C PHE A 229 20.84 34.89 -3.66
N ASP A 230 21.88 35.70 -3.89
CA ASP A 230 22.24 36.79 -2.98
C ASP A 230 21.53 38.10 -3.34
N MET A 231 20.52 38.47 -2.55
CA MET A 231 19.83 39.76 -2.68
C MET A 231 20.14 40.69 -1.51
N THR A 232 20.63 41.89 -1.83
CA THR A 232 20.67 43.00 -0.89
C THR A 232 19.61 44.03 -1.28
N VAL A 233 18.52 44.08 -0.52
CA VAL A 233 17.49 45.11 -0.67
C VAL A 233 17.78 46.25 0.30
N ASP A 234 18.24 47.37 -0.24
CA ASP A 234 18.38 48.60 0.55
C ASP A 234 17.09 49.45 0.43
N LEU A 235 16.25 49.43 1.48
CA LEU A 235 15.03 50.23 1.57
C LEU A 235 15.26 51.60 2.22
N SER A 236 16.52 52.06 2.33
CA SER A 236 16.85 53.32 3.02
C SER A 236 16.29 54.59 2.36
N GLY A 237 15.58 54.47 1.23
CA GLY A 237 15.12 55.59 0.39
C GLY A 237 13.61 55.74 0.11
N GLY A 238 12.67 54.90 0.58
CA GLY A 238 11.25 55.04 0.20
C GLY A 238 10.19 54.18 0.90
N GLU A 239 8.90 54.49 0.65
CA GLU A 239 7.70 53.94 1.32
C GLU A 239 7.23 52.54 0.83
N ASN A 240 8.00 51.78 0.04
CA ASN A 240 7.45 50.69 -0.78
C ASN A 240 8.11 49.30 -0.63
N THR A 241 7.32 48.26 -0.97
CA THR A 241 7.61 46.82 -0.90
C THR A 241 8.59 46.33 -1.97
N GLY A 242 9.70 45.68 -1.60
CA GLY A 242 10.51 44.85 -2.51
C GLY A 242 10.03 43.40 -2.53
N THR A 243 10.15 42.68 -3.65
CA THR A 243 9.81 41.24 -3.80
C THR A 243 10.91 40.51 -4.59
N ILE A 244 11.39 39.35 -4.08
CA ILE A 244 12.47 38.57 -4.71
C ILE A 244 11.94 37.81 -5.93
N ILE A 245 10.97 36.92 -5.71
CA ILE A 245 10.35 36.11 -6.75
C ILE A 245 8.84 36.22 -6.57
N ARG A 246 8.17 36.65 -7.64
CA ARG A 246 6.70 36.62 -7.69
C ARG A 246 6.25 35.63 -8.74
N GLN A 247 5.55 34.58 -8.29
CA GLN A 247 4.95 33.58 -9.15
C GLN A 247 3.43 33.62 -9.00
N ASP A 248 2.75 34.14 -10.02
CA ASP A 248 1.29 34.16 -10.06
C ASP A 248 0.80 32.89 -10.84
N PHE A 249 0.06 32.00 -10.16
CA PHE A 249 -0.30 30.60 -10.46
C PHE A 249 -0.47 30.08 -11.93
N VAL A 250 0.18 28.92 -12.20
CA VAL A 250 -0.30 27.64 -12.80
C VAL A 250 0.25 26.48 -11.90
N GLU A 251 -0.26 25.25 -12.05
CA GLU A 251 -0.32 24.13 -11.05
C GLU A 251 0.95 23.29 -10.72
N ASN A 252 2.09 23.36 -11.43
CA ASN A 252 3.19 22.37 -11.25
C ASN A 252 4.64 22.92 -11.22
N GLY A 253 4.89 24.08 -10.60
CA GLY A 253 6.27 24.59 -10.48
C GLY A 253 7.12 23.80 -9.48
N ILE A 254 8.42 23.63 -9.75
CA ILE A 254 9.42 23.02 -8.83
C ILE A 254 10.49 24.05 -8.48
N LEU A 255 10.74 24.25 -7.19
CA LEU A 255 11.84 25.04 -6.65
C LEU A 255 12.73 24.18 -5.76
N ARG A 256 13.99 23.95 -6.14
CA ARG A 256 14.89 23.07 -5.37
C ARG A 256 16.30 23.58 -5.22
N ASP A 257 16.95 23.22 -4.11
CA ASP A 257 18.39 23.41 -3.87
C ASP A 257 18.87 24.87 -3.96
N ASN A 258 18.01 25.84 -3.58
CA ASN A 258 18.38 27.26 -3.63
C ASN A 258 18.82 27.81 -2.27
N ASP A 259 19.87 28.62 -2.28
CA ASP A 259 20.28 29.44 -1.12
C ASP A 259 19.84 30.89 -1.34
N PHE A 260 18.71 31.28 -0.76
CA PHE A 260 18.18 32.64 -0.79
C PHE A 260 18.71 33.43 0.41
N ASN A 261 19.69 34.29 0.15
CA ASN A 261 20.20 35.23 1.13
C ASN A 261 19.61 36.62 0.87
N GLY A 262 18.68 37.04 1.72
CA GLY A 262 18.08 38.37 1.69
C GLY A 262 18.63 39.24 2.82
N THR A 263 19.27 40.37 2.50
CA THR A 263 19.49 41.44 3.48
C THR A 263 18.55 42.60 3.20
N VAL A 264 17.77 43.00 4.22
CA VAL A 264 16.88 44.16 4.17
C VAL A 264 17.46 45.27 5.05
N TYR A 265 17.85 46.38 4.44
CA TYR A 265 18.17 47.61 5.17
C TYR A 265 16.93 48.49 5.25
N SER A 266 16.51 48.93 6.43
CA SER A 266 15.45 49.94 6.57
C SER A 266 16.00 51.21 7.24
N ALA A 267 15.69 52.38 6.68
CA ALA A 267 16.15 53.66 7.22
C ALA A 267 15.07 54.75 7.37
N SER A 268 13.77 54.46 7.13
CA SER A 268 12.70 55.48 7.19
C SER A 268 11.61 55.19 8.24
N ASP A 269 11.04 56.28 8.78
CA ASP A 269 9.91 56.32 9.73
C ASP A 269 8.52 56.11 9.05
N SER A 270 8.46 55.42 7.92
CA SER A 270 7.21 55.20 7.16
C SER A 270 6.82 53.72 7.18
N ASP A 271 5.52 53.41 7.29
CA ASP A 271 4.96 52.06 7.17
C ASP A 271 5.41 51.42 5.85
N ALA A 272 6.47 50.61 5.90
CA ALA A 272 7.04 49.95 4.75
C ALA A 272 6.95 48.44 4.96
N GLY A 273 5.98 47.80 4.32
CA GLY A 273 5.97 46.34 4.21
C GLY A 273 7.17 45.93 3.35
N ALA A 274 8.04 45.06 3.87
CA ALA A 274 9.19 44.56 3.14
C ALA A 274 9.02 43.06 2.95
N LEU A 275 8.83 42.64 1.71
CA LEU A 275 8.33 41.31 1.41
C LEU A 275 9.42 40.47 0.73
N VAL A 276 10.27 39.89 1.54
CA VAL A 276 11.41 39.09 1.08
C VAL A 276 11.01 37.63 1.06
N GLY A 277 10.41 37.18 -0.04
CA GLY A 277 9.92 35.81 -0.13
C GLY A 277 9.38 35.42 -1.49
N ILE A 278 8.95 34.16 -1.57
CA ILE A 278 8.27 33.59 -2.75
C ILE A 278 6.77 33.74 -2.58
N PHE A 279 6.11 34.24 -3.64
CA PHE A 279 4.65 34.24 -3.79
C PHE A 279 4.28 32.99 -4.55
N GLY A 280 3.73 32.00 -3.87
CA GLY A 280 3.64 30.63 -4.39
C GLY A 280 2.29 30.23 -4.95
N GLY A 281 2.37 29.49 -6.07
CA GLY A 281 1.33 28.71 -6.71
C GLY A 281 1.10 27.32 -6.05
N MET A 282 0.35 26.39 -6.68
CA MET A 282 0.47 24.95 -6.36
C MET A 282 1.82 24.48 -6.92
N GLY A 283 2.72 23.91 -6.08
CA GLY A 283 4.08 23.54 -6.50
C GLY A 283 4.97 22.97 -5.37
N GLU A 284 6.09 22.35 -5.75
CA GLU A 284 7.03 21.64 -4.86
C GLU A 284 8.22 22.53 -4.46
N ILE A 285 8.60 22.56 -3.17
CA ILE A 285 9.73 23.35 -2.63
C ILE A 285 10.66 22.43 -1.85
N VAL A 286 11.85 22.13 -2.37
CA VAL A 286 12.77 21.10 -1.81
C VAL A 286 14.13 21.69 -1.48
N LYS A 287 14.64 21.53 -0.26
CA LYS A 287 16.04 21.90 0.09
C LYS A 287 16.40 23.35 -0.20
N ASN A 288 15.61 24.28 0.31
CA ASN A 288 15.88 25.70 0.12
C ASN A 288 16.28 26.34 1.45
N ASN A 289 17.39 27.08 1.44
CA ASN A 289 17.80 27.91 2.56
C ASN A 289 17.28 29.33 2.31
N PHE A 290 16.63 29.92 3.31
CA PHE A 290 16.18 31.30 3.33
C PHE A 290 16.80 31.99 4.54
N THR A 291 17.84 32.77 4.30
CA THR A 291 18.42 33.63 5.33
C THR A 291 17.90 35.03 5.12
N ILE A 292 17.12 35.57 6.05
CA ILE A 292 16.63 36.96 5.98
C ILE A 292 17.21 37.74 7.16
N GLN A 293 18.13 38.63 6.84
CA GLN A 293 18.71 39.55 7.82
C GLN A 293 18.07 40.92 7.67
N THR A 294 17.62 41.49 8.78
CA THR A 294 17.22 42.88 8.86
C THR A 294 18.30 43.68 9.58
N ASP A 295 18.79 44.76 8.98
CA ASP A 295 19.63 45.74 9.68
C ASP A 295 18.85 47.05 9.82
N ALA A 296 18.33 47.29 11.02
CA ALA A 296 17.67 48.55 11.34
C ALA A 296 18.73 49.59 11.69
N ALA A 297 18.79 50.69 10.94
CA ALA A 297 19.66 51.81 11.29
C ALA A 297 19.37 52.26 12.74
N ALA A 298 20.42 52.40 13.56
CA ALA A 298 20.29 52.77 14.96
C ALA A 298 19.50 54.08 15.13
N GLY A 299 18.25 54.00 15.64
CA GLY A 299 17.41 55.16 15.95
C GLY A 299 16.00 55.16 15.32
N VAL A 300 15.61 54.16 14.53
CA VAL A 300 14.24 54.02 14.00
C VAL A 300 13.32 53.45 15.10
N THR A 301 12.24 54.15 15.45
CA THR A 301 11.39 53.78 16.61
C THR A 301 9.92 53.48 16.27
N GLU A 302 9.46 53.70 15.03
CA GLU A 302 8.02 53.64 14.72
C GLU A 302 7.64 52.88 13.42
N ALA A 303 8.57 52.29 12.68
CA ALA A 303 8.21 51.55 11.45
C ALA A 303 7.66 50.14 11.77
N GLU A 304 6.43 49.86 11.31
CA GLU A 304 5.85 48.51 11.22
C GLU A 304 6.42 47.85 9.95
N ILE A 305 7.09 46.70 10.13
CA ILE A 305 7.63 45.92 9.02
C ILE A 305 7.01 44.53 9.14
N ASP A 306 6.22 44.16 8.13
CA ASP A 306 5.71 42.80 7.95
C ASP A 306 6.64 42.06 6.99
N ILE A 307 7.35 41.06 7.51
CA ILE A 307 8.24 40.20 6.72
C ILE A 307 7.62 38.82 6.62
N HIS A 308 7.36 38.37 5.39
CA HIS A 308 6.95 37.01 5.09
C HIS A 308 8.07 36.35 4.28
N ALA A 309 8.75 35.35 4.88
CA ALA A 309 9.76 34.59 4.13
C ALA A 309 9.10 33.76 3.03
N ILE A 310 7.91 33.21 3.32
CA ILE A 310 7.11 32.45 2.35
C ILE A 310 5.61 32.76 2.54
N GLN A 311 4.90 33.09 1.45
CA GLN A 311 3.46 33.39 1.47
C GLN A 311 2.69 32.63 0.38
N PHE A 312 1.58 31.98 0.78
CA PHE A 312 0.72 31.18 -0.08
C PHE A 312 -0.75 31.60 -0.01
N PHE A 313 -1.47 31.48 -1.13
CA PHE A 313 -2.89 31.84 -1.20
C PHE A 313 -3.84 30.62 -1.32
N SER A 314 -3.38 29.51 -1.93
CA SER A 314 -4.09 28.22 -2.05
C SER A 314 -3.17 27.12 -2.63
N GLY A 315 -3.07 25.93 -2.04
CA GLY A 315 -2.32 24.82 -2.65
C GLY A 315 -1.77 23.78 -1.67
N GLU A 316 -1.26 22.67 -2.21
CA GLU A 316 -0.51 21.64 -1.49
C GLU A 316 1.00 21.92 -1.69
N ILE A 317 1.77 21.88 -0.61
CA ILE A 317 3.23 21.97 -0.63
C ILE A 317 3.70 20.60 -0.18
N ASP A 318 4.58 19.96 -0.95
CA ASP A 318 5.41 18.86 -0.48
C ASP A 318 6.79 19.48 -0.30
N SER A 319 7.10 19.88 0.94
CA SER A 319 8.40 20.48 1.29
C SER A 319 9.15 19.53 2.18
N SER A 320 10.42 19.30 1.87
CA SER A 320 11.24 18.35 2.64
C SER A 320 12.36 19.00 3.45
N GLU A 321 12.81 20.22 3.16
CA GLU A 321 13.87 20.88 3.93
C GLU A 321 13.86 22.40 3.65
N ILE A 322 13.29 23.20 4.56
CA ILE A 322 13.37 24.67 4.51
C ILE A 322 14.12 25.14 5.76
N PHE A 323 15.21 25.88 5.56
CA PHE A 323 15.89 26.62 6.62
C PHE A 323 15.44 28.07 6.57
N VAL A 324 14.83 28.59 7.64
CA VAL A 324 14.54 30.02 7.75
C VAL A 324 15.29 30.57 8.96
N ASP A 325 16.22 31.51 8.76
CA ASP A 325 16.83 32.31 9.83
C ASP A 325 16.42 33.78 9.66
N LEU A 326 15.60 34.24 10.59
CA LEU A 326 15.08 35.60 10.66
C LEU A 326 15.90 36.35 11.70
N GLY A 327 16.81 37.23 11.26
CA GLY A 327 17.75 37.94 12.13
C GLY A 327 17.12 38.88 13.19
N ASP A 328 17.98 39.52 13.99
CA ASP A 328 17.59 40.30 15.19
C ASP A 328 16.80 41.58 14.84
N ILE A 329 15.51 41.64 15.18
CA ILE A 329 14.67 42.85 14.99
C ILE A 329 14.76 43.78 16.21
N ALA A 330 14.96 45.08 15.96
CA ALA A 330 15.08 46.08 17.01
C ALA A 330 13.75 46.63 17.57
N ASN A 331 12.60 46.44 16.90
CA ASN A 331 11.33 47.14 17.22
C ASN A 331 10.16 46.20 17.62
N GLU A 332 9.40 46.54 18.67
CA GLU A 332 8.36 45.72 19.32
C GLU A 332 7.04 45.57 18.51
N THR A 333 6.84 46.33 17.43
CA THR A 333 5.58 46.36 16.65
C THR A 333 5.63 45.60 15.32
N SER A 334 6.79 45.15 14.87
CA SER A 334 6.94 44.40 13.61
C SER A 334 6.45 42.96 13.73
N THR A 335 5.84 42.42 12.67
CA THR A 335 5.53 40.98 12.58
C THR A 335 6.46 40.29 11.60
N ILE A 336 6.98 39.14 11.99
CA ILE A 336 7.67 38.25 11.06
C ILE A 336 6.98 36.92 11.04
N SER A 337 6.69 36.41 9.85
CA SER A 337 6.17 35.07 9.64
C SER A 337 7.13 34.31 8.74
N ALA A 338 7.66 33.17 9.20
CA ALA A 338 8.43 32.30 8.33
C ALA A 338 7.53 31.75 7.21
N ILE A 339 6.31 31.31 7.55
CA ILE A 339 5.34 30.79 6.59
C ILE A 339 3.93 31.32 6.86
N THR A 340 3.25 31.81 5.82
CA THR A 340 1.83 32.24 5.87
C THR A 340 0.99 31.61 4.76
N GLY A 341 -0.20 31.08 5.05
CA GLY A 341 -1.04 30.45 4.00
C GLY A 341 -2.37 29.83 4.45
N SER A 342 -3.06 29.13 3.54
CA SER A 342 -4.39 28.55 3.80
C SER A 342 -4.47 27.01 3.77
N ALA A 343 -3.49 26.31 3.16
CA ALA A 343 -3.38 24.85 3.04
C ALA A 343 -1.90 24.46 2.73
N GLY A 344 -1.40 23.32 3.23
CA GLY A 344 -0.06 22.76 2.89
C GLY A 344 0.42 21.60 3.80
N ASN A 345 1.29 20.72 3.28
CA ASN A 345 2.01 19.69 4.06
C ASN A 345 3.46 20.19 4.33
N PHE A 346 3.85 20.22 5.59
CA PHE A 346 5.16 20.68 6.04
C PHE A 346 5.89 19.52 6.67
N ASP A 347 6.90 19.01 5.97
CA ASP A 347 7.68 17.84 6.40
C ASP A 347 9.19 18.17 6.48
N HIS A 348 9.89 17.72 7.54
CA HIS A 348 11.35 17.84 7.66
C HIS A 348 11.95 19.28 7.61
N ASN A 349 11.24 20.32 8.08
CA ASN A 349 11.73 21.71 8.04
C ASN A 349 12.40 22.18 9.34
N LEU A 350 13.53 22.90 9.23
CA LEU A 350 14.20 23.59 10.36
C LEU A 350 13.88 25.09 10.34
N ILE A 351 13.06 25.54 11.28
CA ILE A 351 12.62 26.93 11.36
C ILE A 351 13.25 27.59 12.58
N ILE A 352 14.11 28.59 12.33
CA ILE A 352 14.81 29.35 13.37
C ILE A 352 14.32 30.79 13.35
N VAL A 353 13.80 31.22 14.49
CA VAL A 353 13.27 32.58 14.64
C VAL A 353 14.05 33.31 15.73
N ASN A 354 14.82 34.31 15.33
CA ASN A 354 15.63 35.12 16.25
C ASN A 354 15.01 36.52 16.38
N GLY A 355 14.59 36.95 17.58
CA GLY A 355 14.02 38.30 17.71
C GLY A 355 13.33 38.67 19.03
N LYS A 356 13.00 39.95 19.16
CA LYS A 356 12.37 40.59 20.36
C LYS A 356 10.86 40.84 20.24
N SER A 357 10.24 40.46 19.11
CA SER A 357 8.91 40.93 18.66
C SER A 357 7.96 39.79 18.28
N TRP A 358 6.73 40.11 17.85
CA TRP A 358 5.69 39.14 17.48
C TRP A 358 6.12 38.32 16.26
N SER A 359 6.73 37.16 16.53
CA SER A 359 7.25 36.29 15.49
C SER A 359 6.42 35.02 15.42
N TYR A 360 6.06 34.61 14.21
CA TYR A 360 5.26 33.43 13.91
C TYR A 360 6.10 32.44 13.10
N GLY A 361 6.19 31.18 13.56
CA GLY A 361 6.79 30.11 12.78
C GLY A 361 5.88 29.76 11.60
N ILE A 362 4.64 29.36 11.88
CA ILE A 362 3.64 29.08 10.86
C ILE A 362 2.32 29.79 11.24
N HIS A 363 1.77 30.55 10.29
CA HIS A 363 0.42 31.11 10.37
C HIS A 363 -0.42 30.55 9.21
N SER A 364 -1.19 29.48 9.47
CA SER A 364 -1.99 28.81 8.44
C SER A 364 -3.46 28.65 8.85
N SER A 365 -4.38 28.53 7.89
CA SER A 365 -5.74 28.08 8.20
C SER A 365 -5.85 26.57 8.33
N ASP A 366 -5.35 25.76 7.40
CA ASP A 366 -5.34 24.28 7.43
C ASP A 366 -3.94 23.77 7.06
N ALA A 367 -3.36 22.79 7.76
CA ALA A 367 -2.04 22.22 7.41
C ALA A 367 -1.78 20.85 8.07
N GLU A 368 -0.98 20.02 7.39
CA GLU A 368 -0.27 18.88 8.00
C GLU A 368 1.15 19.33 8.32
N ILE A 369 1.58 19.20 9.58
CA ILE A 369 2.87 19.67 10.07
C ILE A 369 3.55 18.47 10.74
N ILE A 370 4.46 17.82 10.03
CA ILE A 370 5.11 16.58 10.44
C ILE A 370 6.64 16.67 10.40
N ASN A 371 7.34 16.00 11.32
CA ASN A 371 8.82 15.94 11.36
C ASN A 371 9.55 17.31 11.27
N ASN A 372 9.03 18.41 11.83
CA ASN A 372 9.71 19.72 11.77
C ASN A 372 10.43 20.06 13.09
N THR A 373 11.47 20.90 13.03
CA THR A 373 12.15 21.46 14.21
C THR A 373 11.97 22.98 14.25
N PHE A 374 11.36 23.48 15.33
CA PHE A 374 11.14 24.90 15.59
C PHE A 374 12.06 25.37 16.72
N ILE A 375 12.87 26.39 16.43
CA ILE A 375 13.83 26.96 17.37
C ILE A 375 13.62 28.45 17.49
N THR A 376 13.64 28.96 18.72
CA THR A 376 13.62 30.41 18.96
C THR A 376 14.76 30.84 19.85
N THR A 377 15.48 31.89 19.46
CA THR A 377 16.49 32.51 20.32
C THR A 377 16.14 33.99 20.53
N GLY A 378 15.74 34.38 21.76
CA GLY A 378 15.23 35.72 22.05
C GLY A 378 15.05 36.02 23.54
N ASP A 379 14.91 37.32 23.90
CA ASP A 379 14.74 37.77 25.28
C ASP A 379 13.30 37.55 25.79
N THR A 380 13.21 37.06 27.02
CA THR A 380 12.08 36.47 27.76
C THR A 380 10.83 37.35 27.98
N THR A 381 10.75 38.54 27.40
CA THR A 381 9.80 39.59 27.86
C THR A 381 8.57 39.82 27.00
N THR A 382 8.52 39.33 25.76
CA THR A 382 7.43 39.58 24.81
C THR A 382 7.04 38.27 24.11
N ALA A 383 5.83 37.78 24.34
CA ALA A 383 5.38 36.46 23.92
C ALA A 383 5.14 36.39 22.40
N GLY A 384 6.01 35.68 21.67
CA GLY A 384 5.75 35.23 20.31
C GLY A 384 4.89 33.95 20.29
N TYR A 385 4.03 33.82 19.28
CA TYR A 385 3.18 32.64 19.04
C TYR A 385 3.86 31.74 18.00
N TYR A 386 4.14 30.48 18.34
CA TYR A 386 4.94 29.59 17.49
C TYR A 386 4.15 29.08 16.27
N ILE A 387 2.89 28.69 16.48
CA ILE A 387 1.99 28.26 15.41
C ILE A 387 0.59 28.86 15.67
N THR A 388 0.07 29.62 14.70
CA THR A 388 -1.34 30.02 14.66
C THR A 388 -2.02 29.23 13.56
N ILE A 389 -2.66 28.11 13.91
CA ILE A 389 -3.58 27.41 13.01
C ILE A 389 -4.99 27.94 13.29
N SER A 390 -5.66 28.51 12.28
CA SER A 390 -6.97 29.13 12.46
C SER A 390 -8.16 28.19 12.17
N SER A 391 -7.95 26.94 11.73
CA SER A 391 -9.02 25.97 11.50
C SER A 391 -9.17 24.89 12.58
N SER A 392 -10.26 24.14 12.46
CA SER A 392 -10.63 22.97 13.27
C SER A 392 -10.09 21.63 12.72
N THR A 393 -9.28 21.63 11.65
CA THR A 393 -8.87 20.44 10.88
C THR A 393 -7.38 20.50 10.51
N GLY A 394 -6.56 19.56 11.00
CA GLY A 394 -5.10 19.49 10.70
C GLY A 394 -4.41 18.33 11.43
N ILE A 395 -3.13 18.05 11.11
CA ILE A 395 -2.28 17.04 11.77
C ILE A 395 -1.00 17.72 12.26
N LEU A 396 -0.58 17.43 13.50
CA LEU A 396 0.69 17.91 14.07
C LEU A 396 1.45 16.74 14.72
N LYS A 397 2.46 16.15 14.06
CA LYS A 397 3.17 14.95 14.59
C LYS A 397 4.68 14.99 14.40
N ASN A 398 5.42 14.30 15.26
CA ASN A 398 6.88 14.14 15.16
C ASN A 398 7.67 15.46 15.13
N ASN A 399 7.13 16.56 15.65
CA ASN A 399 7.84 17.85 15.62
C ASN A 399 8.63 18.08 16.92
N ILE A 400 9.72 18.85 16.82
CA ILE A 400 10.47 19.39 17.97
C ILE A 400 10.17 20.88 18.10
N PHE A 401 9.82 21.30 19.31
CA PHE A 401 9.67 22.69 19.71
C PHE A 401 10.67 23.03 20.81
N ASP A 402 11.71 23.80 20.50
CA ASP A 402 12.78 24.20 21.44
C ASP A 402 12.84 25.74 21.59
N GLY A 403 12.38 26.26 22.73
CA GLY A 403 12.41 27.71 22.95
C GLY A 403 11.53 28.26 24.09
N ILE A 404 11.34 29.59 24.09
CA ILE A 404 10.58 30.34 25.09
C ILE A 404 9.33 31.01 24.46
N GLY A 405 8.10 30.64 24.88
CA GLY A 405 6.85 31.35 24.50
C GLY A 405 5.60 30.44 24.49
N THR A 406 4.73 30.51 23.47
CA THR A 406 3.53 29.63 23.35
C THR A 406 3.62 28.74 22.11
N ALA A 407 3.98 27.46 22.26
CA ALA A 407 4.21 26.50 21.17
C ALA A 407 3.03 26.40 20.20
N VAL A 408 1.80 26.44 20.71
CA VAL A 408 0.59 26.33 19.89
C VAL A 408 -0.57 27.10 20.57
N SER A 409 -1.36 27.86 19.81
CA SER A 409 -2.48 28.70 20.32
C SER A 409 -3.62 27.90 21.01
N PRO A 410 -4.18 28.26 22.17
CA PRO A 410 -5.02 27.38 23.00
C PRO A 410 -6.45 26.99 22.49
N ALA A 411 -6.71 26.91 21.18
CA ALA A 411 -8.04 26.69 20.60
C ALA A 411 -8.17 25.47 19.64
N PHE A 412 -7.47 24.34 19.90
CA PHE A 412 -7.43 23.19 18.97
C PHE A 412 -8.38 22.03 19.30
N THR A 413 -8.79 21.29 18.25
CA THR A 413 -9.63 20.08 18.32
C THR A 413 -9.14 18.93 17.40
N PHE A 414 -7.87 18.92 16.97
CA PHE A 414 -7.30 17.95 15.99
C PHE A 414 -6.10 17.16 16.57
N ASP A 415 -5.57 16.18 15.81
CA ASP A 415 -4.50 15.25 16.27
C ASP A 415 -3.14 15.95 16.39
N HIS A 416 -2.57 15.93 17.60
CA HIS A 416 -1.26 16.51 17.91
C HIS A 416 -0.31 15.53 18.63
N SER A 417 -0.41 14.22 18.38
CA SER A 417 0.40 13.20 19.06
C SER A 417 1.90 13.18 18.63
N TYR A 418 2.76 12.55 19.43
CA TYR A 418 4.20 12.32 19.11
C TYR A 418 5.06 13.58 18.87
N ASN A 419 4.86 14.67 19.61
CA ASN A 419 5.70 15.88 19.54
C ASN A 419 6.61 16.05 20.77
N CYS A 420 7.75 16.72 20.60
CA CYS A 420 8.66 17.11 21.67
C CYS A 420 8.55 18.61 22.00
N TYR A 421 8.30 18.96 23.26
CA TYR A 421 8.22 20.35 23.74
C TYR A 421 9.29 20.64 24.80
N TRP A 422 10.17 21.61 24.57
CA TRP A 422 11.22 22.01 25.52
C TRP A 422 11.37 23.54 25.67
N GLY A 423 11.73 24.01 26.87
CA GLY A 423 11.99 25.44 27.16
C GLY A 423 10.78 26.28 27.62
N TYR A 424 9.57 25.70 27.64
CA TYR A 424 8.32 26.41 27.94
C TYR A 424 8.07 26.63 29.44
N GLY A 425 8.38 27.83 29.93
CA GLY A 425 8.15 28.25 31.31
C GLY A 425 6.67 28.57 31.62
N GLY A 426 5.90 27.58 32.04
CA GLY A 426 4.69 27.79 32.85
C GLY A 426 3.35 27.95 32.09
N GLY A 427 2.79 26.82 31.64
CA GLY A 427 1.36 26.50 31.87
C GLY A 427 0.28 27.14 31.00
N SER A 428 0.57 27.95 29.97
CA SER A 428 -0.47 28.48 29.07
C SER A 428 -0.26 28.22 27.57
N GLY A 429 0.70 27.38 27.17
CA GLY A 429 1.06 27.21 25.75
C GLY A 429 1.50 25.82 25.31
N ILE A 430 1.37 24.79 26.16
CA ILE A 430 1.50 23.37 25.77
C ILE A 430 0.09 22.79 25.75
N PRO A 431 -0.37 22.13 24.67
CA PRO A 431 -1.62 21.40 24.69
C PRO A 431 -1.57 20.24 25.72
N PRO A 432 -2.72 19.70 26.17
CA PRO A 432 -2.73 18.57 27.09
C PRO A 432 -1.99 17.38 26.49
N LEU A 433 -1.03 16.80 27.21
CA LEU A 433 -0.19 15.75 26.65
C LEU A 433 -1.02 14.54 26.17
N LEU A 434 -0.90 14.19 24.89
CA LEU A 434 -1.46 12.99 24.26
C LEU A 434 -0.41 11.85 24.21
N THR A 435 -0.78 10.72 23.62
CA THR A 435 0.12 9.58 23.40
C THR A 435 1.37 10.01 22.63
N GLY A 436 2.53 9.56 23.08
CA GLY A 436 3.81 9.76 22.39
C GLY A 436 4.44 11.15 22.57
N GLU A 437 3.74 12.13 23.16
CA GLU A 437 4.34 13.45 23.39
C GLU A 437 5.36 13.44 24.55
N ILE A 438 6.48 14.14 24.35
CA ILE A 438 7.57 14.22 25.32
C ILE A 438 7.89 15.68 25.69
N ASN A 439 8.33 15.89 26.93
CA ASN A 439 8.78 17.20 27.43
C ASN A 439 10.18 17.05 28.05
N PHE A 440 11.16 16.88 27.18
CA PHE A 440 12.57 16.73 27.53
C PHE A 440 13.41 17.59 26.60
N ASP A 441 14.61 17.93 27.07
CA ASP A 441 15.61 18.59 26.24
C ASP A 441 15.88 17.73 25.00
N PRO A 442 15.68 18.24 23.77
CA PRO A 442 15.91 17.46 22.55
C PRO A 442 17.38 17.12 22.35
N GLN A 443 18.32 17.68 23.14
CA GLN A 443 19.76 17.44 23.08
C GLN A 443 20.29 17.54 21.65
N MET A 444 20.04 18.68 21.00
CA MET A 444 20.60 19.01 19.70
C MET A 444 22.01 19.58 19.83
N ASP A 445 22.86 19.40 18.81
CA ASP A 445 24.16 20.08 18.72
C ASP A 445 24.01 21.52 18.19
N ALA A 446 25.14 22.20 18.00
CA ALA A 446 25.16 23.58 17.51
C ALA A 446 24.67 23.72 16.06
N THR A 447 24.48 22.62 15.34
CA THR A 447 23.91 22.54 13.99
C THR A 447 22.49 22.00 13.99
N TYR A 448 21.87 21.93 15.18
CA TYR A 448 20.47 21.51 15.37
C TYR A 448 20.19 20.04 15.02
N HIS A 449 21.24 19.24 14.87
CA HIS A 449 21.10 17.79 14.69
C HIS A 449 21.02 17.11 16.05
N LEU A 450 20.21 16.06 16.15
CA LEU A 450 20.11 15.27 17.37
C LEU A 450 21.48 14.71 17.75
N THR A 451 21.88 14.89 19.02
CA THR A 451 23.07 14.21 19.56
C THR A 451 22.72 12.76 19.92
N SER A 452 23.72 11.92 20.12
CA SER A 452 23.52 10.49 20.43
C SER A 452 22.77 10.21 21.75
N ILE A 453 22.51 11.23 22.56
CA ILE A 453 21.79 11.13 23.84
C ILE A 453 20.38 11.74 23.76
N SER A 454 19.97 12.19 22.57
CA SER A 454 18.67 12.81 22.39
C SER A 454 17.52 11.85 22.70
N PRO A 455 16.50 12.31 23.46
CA PRO A 455 15.29 11.54 23.69
C PRO A 455 14.35 11.53 22.48
N CYS A 456 14.63 12.32 21.44
CA CYS A 456 13.81 12.42 20.23
C CYS A 456 14.14 11.32 19.21
N ILE A 457 15.23 10.59 19.40
CA ILE A 457 15.68 9.52 18.50
C ILE A 457 14.78 8.29 18.65
N ASN A 458 14.19 7.81 17.56
CA ASN A 458 13.36 6.61 17.44
C ASN A 458 12.11 6.67 18.33
N THR A 459 11.56 7.88 18.49
CA THR A 459 10.40 8.14 19.36
C THR A 459 9.22 8.80 18.64
N GLY A 460 9.33 9.05 17.34
CA GLY A 460 8.24 9.49 16.50
C GLY A 460 7.11 8.46 16.39
N ASP A 461 6.02 8.86 15.74
CA ASP A 461 4.83 8.04 15.49
C ASP A 461 5.25 6.73 14.79
N PRO A 462 5.00 5.55 15.39
CA PRO A 462 5.37 4.25 14.84
C PRO A 462 4.73 3.91 13.49
N THR A 463 3.71 4.67 13.09
CA THR A 463 3.06 4.53 11.77
C THR A 463 3.74 5.36 10.68
N SER A 464 4.70 6.21 11.04
CA SER A 464 5.51 6.98 10.10
C SER A 464 6.47 6.06 9.32
N PRO A 465 6.88 6.44 8.09
CA PRO A 465 7.98 5.79 7.40
C PRO A 465 9.23 5.73 8.28
N TYR A 466 10.04 4.67 8.11
CA TYR A 466 11.35 4.57 8.75
C TYR A 466 12.29 5.68 8.26
N ASP A 467 13.22 6.09 9.13
CA ASP A 467 14.29 7.02 8.77
C ASP A 467 15.19 6.43 7.68
N PRO A 468 15.95 7.25 6.91
CA PRO A 468 16.83 6.76 5.85
C PRO A 468 17.89 5.74 6.29
N ASP A 469 18.21 5.66 7.58
CA ASP A 469 19.08 4.63 8.17
C ASP A 469 18.34 3.33 8.58
N ALA A 470 17.07 3.20 8.17
CA ALA A 470 16.13 2.12 8.45
C ALA A 470 15.75 1.96 9.93
N THR A 471 15.90 3.02 10.74
CA THR A 471 15.46 3.05 12.14
C THR A 471 14.07 3.69 12.28
N LEU A 472 13.42 3.52 13.45
CA LEU A 472 12.09 4.12 13.69
C LEU A 472 12.20 5.64 13.58
N ALA A 473 11.16 6.28 13.06
CA ALA A 473 11.14 7.73 12.86
C ALA A 473 11.60 8.50 14.11
N ASP A 474 12.61 9.35 13.93
CA ASP A 474 13.01 10.38 14.87
C ASP A 474 11.94 11.50 14.90
N MET A 475 11.89 12.27 16.00
CA MET A 475 11.16 13.55 15.99
C MET A 475 12.09 14.66 15.48
N GLY A 476 11.56 15.62 14.73
CA GLY A 476 12.24 16.81 14.25
C GLY A 476 12.71 16.73 12.79
N ALA A 477 13.26 17.85 12.30
CA ALA A 477 13.66 18.08 10.92
C ALA A 477 14.77 17.15 10.41
N PHE A 478 15.66 16.72 11.30
CA PHE A 478 16.83 15.91 10.93
C PHE A 478 16.82 14.61 11.71
N PHE A 479 16.77 13.50 10.98
CA PHE A 479 17.03 12.20 11.57
C PHE A 479 18.49 12.10 12.00
N LYS A 480 18.74 11.32 13.05
CA LYS A 480 20.07 10.98 13.51
C LYS A 480 20.56 9.77 12.75
N ASP A 481 21.51 9.96 11.82
CA ASP A 481 22.21 8.83 11.22
C ASP A 481 22.89 7.96 12.31
N GLN A 482 22.37 6.74 12.48
CA GLN A 482 22.90 5.75 13.40
C GLN A 482 23.79 4.71 12.68
N SER A 483 24.28 4.99 11.47
CA SER A 483 25.13 4.06 10.70
C SER A 483 26.45 3.67 11.38
N ASP A 484 26.99 4.52 12.27
CA ASP A 484 28.19 4.24 13.09
C ASP A 484 27.91 3.33 14.31
N ARG A 485 26.65 3.01 14.58
CA ARG A 485 26.26 1.99 15.57
C ARG A 485 26.94 0.67 15.21
N PRO A 486 27.31 -0.18 16.18
CA PRO A 486 27.70 -1.55 15.89
C PRO A 486 26.62 -2.19 15.01
N GLN A 487 26.93 -2.34 13.72
CA GLN A 487 25.99 -2.87 12.75
C GLN A 487 25.66 -4.28 13.20
N ILE A 488 24.38 -4.56 13.44
CA ILE A 488 23.94 -5.94 13.60
C ILE A 488 24.10 -6.58 12.23
N VAL A 489 25.17 -7.35 12.05
CA VAL A 489 25.49 -7.97 10.74
C VAL A 489 24.53 -9.11 10.44
N ASP A 490 24.07 -9.79 11.48
CA ASP A 490 23.08 -10.85 11.41
C ASP A 490 22.23 -10.83 12.68
N PHE A 491 20.91 -10.78 12.49
CA PHE A 491 19.90 -10.99 13.52
C PHE A 491 19.22 -12.33 13.25
N PHE A 492 19.40 -13.28 14.15
CA PHE A 492 18.61 -14.51 14.14
C PHE A 492 18.41 -15.00 15.57
N PRO A 493 17.21 -15.23 16.09
CA PRO A 493 17.05 -16.26 17.10
C PRO A 493 17.27 -17.62 16.40
N GLN A 494 18.51 -18.11 16.32
CA GLN A 494 18.77 -19.51 15.94
C GLN A 494 18.96 -20.34 17.20
N ILE A 495 18.05 -21.28 17.43
CA ILE A 495 18.24 -22.36 18.39
C ILE A 495 19.07 -23.44 17.68
N PHE A 496 20.25 -23.76 18.22
CA PHE A 496 21.02 -24.93 17.80
C PHE A 496 20.75 -26.09 18.76
N PHE A 497 20.50 -27.30 18.23
CA PHE A 497 20.43 -28.51 19.04
C PHE A 497 21.67 -29.39 18.92
N SER A 498 22.21 -29.77 20.08
CA SER A 498 22.91 -31.04 20.26
C SER A 498 22.13 -31.92 21.23
N ALA A 499 21.48 -32.97 20.72
CA ALA A 499 20.95 -34.12 21.48
C ALA A 499 19.80 -33.82 22.49
N PRO A 500 19.06 -34.84 22.95
CA PRO A 500 17.62 -34.76 23.26
C PRO A 500 17.27 -34.31 24.69
N GLU A 501 18.11 -33.53 25.35
CA GLU A 501 17.80 -32.94 26.65
C GLU A 501 18.18 -31.46 26.55
N HIS A 502 17.22 -30.52 26.67
CA HIS A 502 17.34 -29.16 27.27
C HIS A 502 16.30 -28.14 26.72
N THR A 503 15.60 -27.49 27.66
CA THR A 503 14.59 -26.42 27.53
C THR A 503 15.22 -25.03 27.36
N SER A 504 16.13 -24.86 26.40
CA SER A 504 16.96 -23.67 26.32
C SER A 504 16.61 -22.72 25.17
N GLN A 505 16.26 -21.47 25.50
CA GLN A 505 16.19 -20.37 24.53
C GLN A 505 17.58 -19.73 24.38
N HIS A 506 18.00 -19.54 23.13
CA HIS A 506 19.30 -18.97 22.77
C HIS A 506 19.08 -17.59 22.16
N PHE A 507 19.65 -16.56 22.80
CA PHE A 507 19.65 -15.21 22.25
C PHE A 507 21.10 -14.88 21.89
N TRP A 508 21.33 -14.50 20.65
CA TRP A 508 22.62 -14.00 20.20
C TRP A 508 22.45 -12.74 19.39
N ILE A 509 23.48 -11.90 19.42
CA ILE A 509 23.56 -10.65 18.70
C ILE A 509 24.91 -10.63 17.97
N SER A 510 24.91 -10.67 16.64
CA SER A 510 26.14 -10.43 15.88
C SER A 510 26.30 -8.94 15.67
N ALA A 511 27.17 -8.30 16.43
CA ALA A 511 27.53 -6.90 16.20
C ALA A 511 28.96 -6.82 15.67
N THR A 512 29.16 -6.16 14.53
CA THR A 512 30.51 -5.73 14.14
C THR A 512 30.84 -4.45 14.88
N ASP A 513 32.04 -4.39 15.46
CA ASP A 513 32.63 -3.16 15.95
C ASP A 513 33.43 -2.51 14.81
N PRO A 514 32.90 -1.46 14.15
CA PRO A 514 33.61 -0.78 13.07
C PRO A 514 34.95 -0.18 13.56
N ALA A 515 35.07 0.11 14.87
CA ALA A 515 36.27 0.66 15.48
C ALA A 515 37.31 -0.41 15.88
N GLY A 516 36.98 -1.70 15.84
CA GLY A 516 37.90 -2.81 16.14
C GLY A 516 38.42 -2.85 17.59
N THR A 517 37.70 -2.22 18.53
CA THR A 517 38.01 -2.09 19.96
C THR A 517 37.51 -3.24 20.82
N GLY A 518 36.60 -4.07 20.29
CA GLY A 518 35.98 -5.19 20.99
C GLY A 518 34.70 -4.78 21.72
N LEU A 519 33.66 -5.60 21.57
CA LEU A 519 32.35 -5.40 22.18
C LEU A 519 32.22 -6.19 23.48
N THR A 520 31.43 -5.66 24.41
CA THR A 520 31.00 -6.31 25.64
C THR A 520 29.49 -6.31 25.71
N TYR A 521 28.92 -7.37 26.30
CA TYR A 521 27.48 -7.62 26.31
C TYR A 521 26.98 -7.78 27.75
N GLU A 522 25.88 -7.10 28.09
CA GLU A 522 25.15 -7.27 29.34
C GLU A 522 23.70 -7.63 29.01
N TRP A 523 23.23 -8.75 29.52
CA TRP A 523 21.90 -9.27 29.24
C TRP A 523 21.00 -9.03 30.45
N SER A 524 19.76 -8.62 30.22
CA SER A 524 18.77 -8.37 31.27
C SER A 524 17.36 -8.84 30.90
N TYR A 525 16.59 -9.30 31.88
CA TYR A 525 15.21 -9.77 31.74
C TYR A 525 14.35 -9.14 32.85
N HIS A 526 13.22 -8.53 32.50
CA HIS A 526 12.39 -7.70 33.40
C HIS A 526 13.18 -6.73 34.29
N GLY A 527 14.25 -6.15 33.76
CA GLY A 527 15.08 -5.17 34.47
C GLY A 527 16.13 -5.75 35.42
N GLU A 528 16.24 -7.08 35.56
CA GLU A 528 17.33 -7.73 36.27
C GLU A 528 18.44 -8.14 35.31
N VAL A 529 19.71 -7.84 35.65
CA VAL A 529 20.87 -8.29 34.86
C VAL A 529 21.09 -9.77 35.10
N ILE A 530 21.02 -10.56 34.03
CA ILE A 530 21.07 -12.03 34.06
C ILE A 530 22.41 -12.59 33.56
N ALA A 531 23.16 -11.86 32.73
CA ALA A 531 24.50 -12.24 32.30
C ALA A 531 25.36 -11.02 31.91
N THR A 532 26.68 -11.14 32.05
CA THR A 532 27.67 -10.18 31.53
C THR A 532 28.83 -10.99 30.94
N ASP A 533 29.07 -10.88 29.62
CA ASP A 533 30.13 -11.64 28.94
C ASP A 533 30.73 -10.83 27.77
N SER A 534 31.93 -11.23 27.36
CA SER A 534 32.60 -10.84 26.11
C SER A 534 32.05 -11.56 24.87
N LEU A 535 31.18 -12.54 25.09
CA LEU A 535 30.54 -13.34 24.05
C LEU A 535 29.22 -12.69 23.61
N ALA A 536 28.96 -12.74 22.31
CA ALA A 536 27.82 -12.11 21.65
C ALA A 536 26.52 -12.95 21.76
N ASP A 537 26.58 -14.04 22.54
CA ASP A 537 25.53 -15.03 22.72
C ASP A 537 25.30 -15.35 24.20
N VAL A 538 24.06 -15.71 24.55
CA VAL A 538 23.69 -16.15 25.90
C VAL A 538 22.69 -17.31 25.84
N PHE A 539 22.91 -18.30 26.70
CA PHE A 539 22.07 -19.50 26.82
C PHE A 539 21.21 -19.40 28.07
N PHE A 540 19.89 -19.53 27.92
CA PHE A 540 18.98 -19.65 29.06
C PHE A 540 18.45 -21.07 29.17
N ALA A 541 18.26 -21.58 30.39
CA ALA A 541 17.75 -22.93 30.65
C ALA A 541 16.22 -23.01 30.77
N ASN A 542 15.51 -21.87 30.66
CA ASN A 542 14.07 -21.78 30.79
C ASN A 542 13.45 -21.30 29.47
N ALA A 543 12.48 -22.06 28.95
CA ALA A 543 11.57 -21.61 27.91
C ALA A 543 10.54 -20.63 28.51
N GLY A 544 10.27 -19.50 27.85
CA GLY A 544 9.19 -18.57 28.22
C GLY A 544 9.58 -17.10 28.44
N MET A 545 10.73 -16.61 27.95
CA MET A 545 11.02 -15.17 27.97
C MET A 545 10.28 -14.46 26.81
N ASP A 546 9.53 -13.41 27.13
CA ASP A 546 8.74 -12.59 26.21
C ASP A 546 9.60 -11.56 25.46
N SER A 547 10.54 -10.91 26.17
CA SER A 547 11.63 -10.12 25.58
C SER A 547 12.87 -10.12 26.48
N VAL A 548 14.07 -10.11 25.89
CA VAL A 548 15.35 -10.00 26.62
C VAL A 548 16.07 -8.75 26.14
N LYS A 549 16.61 -7.95 27.06
CA LYS A 549 17.40 -6.75 26.70
C LYS A 549 18.88 -7.08 26.69
N ALA A 550 19.49 -7.07 25.52
CA ALA A 550 20.93 -7.11 25.36
C ALA A 550 21.46 -5.69 25.29
N TRP A 551 22.43 -5.39 26.13
CA TRP A 551 23.13 -4.14 26.10
C TRP A 551 24.54 -4.34 25.54
N VAL A 552 24.91 -3.58 24.52
CA VAL A 552 26.20 -3.68 23.84
C VAL A 552 27.04 -2.44 24.15
N TYR A 553 28.33 -2.62 24.45
CA TYR A 553 29.27 -1.53 24.77
C TYR A 553 30.62 -1.73 24.11
N ASN A 554 31.28 -0.65 23.71
CA ASN A 554 32.70 -0.66 23.36
C ASN A 554 33.58 -0.70 24.61
N SER A 555 34.63 -1.53 24.61
CA SER A 555 35.49 -1.66 25.78
C SER A 555 36.64 -0.64 25.84
N VAL A 556 36.38 0.67 26.05
CA VAL A 556 37.35 1.61 26.69
C VAL A 556 36.66 2.85 27.32
N GLY A 557 36.79 3.02 28.65
CA GLY A 557 36.67 4.35 29.32
C GLY A 557 35.29 4.74 29.87
N SER A 558 35.27 5.78 30.70
CA SER A 558 34.08 6.28 31.46
C SER A 558 32.96 6.90 30.62
N ASP A 559 33.09 6.87 29.29
CA ASP A 559 32.13 7.39 28.30
C ASP A 559 31.63 6.27 27.35
N SER A 560 31.60 5.01 27.80
CA SER A 560 31.11 3.89 26.98
C SER A 560 29.63 4.08 26.63
N GLN A 561 29.33 4.32 25.35
CA GLN A 561 27.95 4.38 24.85
C GLN A 561 27.29 3.00 25.06
N LYS A 562 26.12 3.02 25.73
CA LYS A 562 25.26 1.86 25.99
C LYS A 562 24.17 1.78 24.93
N TRP A 563 24.20 0.76 24.07
CA TRP A 563 23.09 0.49 23.15
C TRP A 563 22.22 -0.64 23.69
N VAL A 564 20.92 -0.38 23.85
CA VAL A 564 19.92 -1.40 24.23
C VAL A 564 19.33 -2.00 22.97
N TYR A 565 19.31 -3.32 22.92
CA TYR A 565 18.55 -4.10 21.95
C TYR A 565 17.52 -4.89 22.73
N GLU A 566 16.25 -4.55 22.52
CA GLU A 566 15.16 -5.38 23.00
C GLU A 566 14.95 -6.51 22.00
N LEU A 567 15.28 -7.72 22.43
CA LEU A 567 15.24 -8.92 21.62
C LEU A 567 13.94 -9.63 21.94
N THR A 568 12.98 -9.53 21.03
CA THR A 568 11.79 -10.37 21.01
C THR A 568 12.08 -11.64 20.23
N PRO A 569 11.53 -12.80 20.64
CA PRO A 569 11.56 -14.00 19.81
C PRO A 569 10.94 -13.70 18.44
N VAL A 570 11.62 -14.08 17.36
CA VAL A 570 11.11 -13.95 16.00
C VAL A 570 10.27 -15.17 15.69
N ASN A 571 9.10 -14.97 15.08
CA ASN A 571 8.28 -16.05 14.54
C ASN A 571 9.13 -16.89 13.59
N LEU A 572 9.31 -18.16 13.91
CA LEU A 572 10.15 -19.05 13.12
C LEU A 572 9.37 -19.60 11.93
N ASP A 573 9.99 -19.59 10.76
CA ASP A 573 9.56 -20.41 9.63
C ASP A 573 10.23 -21.80 9.74
N LEU A 574 9.46 -22.81 10.16
CA LEU A 574 9.94 -24.18 10.38
C LEU A 574 9.61 -25.03 9.14
N LEU A 575 10.62 -25.45 8.38
CA LEU A 575 10.41 -26.20 7.14
C LEU A 575 10.35 -27.71 7.42
N VAL A 576 9.30 -28.38 6.97
CA VAL A 576 9.15 -29.84 7.04
C VAL A 576 9.15 -30.41 5.61
N PRO A 577 10.01 -31.39 5.26
CA PRO A 577 10.91 -32.14 6.14
C PRO A 577 12.35 -31.57 6.25
N GLN A 578 12.60 -30.36 5.74
CA GLN A 578 13.96 -29.84 5.59
C GLN A 578 14.69 -29.61 6.92
N ASP A 579 14.01 -28.98 7.88
CA ASP A 579 14.54 -28.66 9.21
C ASP A 579 14.14 -29.72 10.25
N PHE A 580 12.94 -30.29 10.13
CA PHE A 580 12.41 -31.34 11.02
C PHE A 580 11.96 -32.55 10.21
N ALA A 581 12.22 -33.76 10.70
CA ALA A 581 11.84 -34.97 9.97
C ALA A 581 10.34 -35.22 9.98
N THR A 582 9.64 -34.71 11.00
CA THR A 582 8.20 -34.87 11.22
C THR A 582 7.54 -33.54 11.56
N ILE A 583 6.23 -33.45 11.34
CA ILE A 583 5.45 -32.26 11.68
C ILE A 583 5.34 -32.12 13.20
N GLN A 584 5.15 -33.22 13.94
CA GLN A 584 5.08 -33.16 15.41
C GLN A 584 6.38 -32.63 16.02
N GLU A 585 7.55 -32.99 15.51
CA GLU A 585 8.82 -32.41 15.99
C GLU A 585 8.87 -30.89 15.81
N ALA A 586 8.36 -30.36 14.69
CA ALA A 586 8.27 -28.93 14.46
C ALA A 586 7.24 -28.27 15.41
N ILE A 587 6.10 -28.92 15.67
CA ILE A 587 5.10 -28.44 16.66
C ILE A 587 5.70 -28.42 18.06
N ASP A 588 6.34 -29.50 18.49
CA ASP A 588 6.95 -29.62 19.82
C ASP A 588 8.04 -28.57 20.03
N TYR A 589 8.80 -28.29 18.96
CA TYR A 589 9.85 -27.28 18.94
C TYR A 589 9.32 -25.84 18.99
N SER A 590 8.22 -25.55 18.30
CA SER A 590 7.62 -24.21 18.31
C SER A 590 7.32 -23.79 19.76
N SER A 591 7.82 -22.62 20.14
CA SER A 591 7.78 -22.14 21.53
C SER A 591 7.22 -20.73 21.67
N TYR A 592 6.84 -20.09 20.56
CA TYR A 592 6.36 -18.72 20.53
C TYR A 592 5.04 -18.56 19.76
N LEU A 593 4.25 -17.56 20.17
CA LEU A 593 2.98 -17.20 19.54
C LEU A 593 3.26 -16.62 18.14
N GLY A 594 2.82 -17.31 17.08
CA GLY A 594 2.98 -16.86 15.70
C GLY A 594 4.06 -17.58 14.87
N ASP A 595 4.75 -18.58 15.41
CA ASP A 595 5.60 -19.47 14.61
C ASP A 595 4.79 -20.12 13.46
N THR A 596 5.45 -20.29 12.31
CA THR A 596 4.85 -20.87 11.10
C THR A 596 5.56 -22.15 10.68
N ILE A 597 4.83 -23.26 10.63
CA ILE A 597 5.31 -24.53 10.09
C ILE A 597 4.93 -24.60 8.61
N ARG A 598 5.93 -24.72 7.74
CA ARG A 598 5.76 -24.84 6.28
C ARG A 598 6.05 -26.26 5.84
N ILE A 599 5.04 -26.90 5.27
CA ILE A 599 5.05 -28.34 4.99
C ILE A 599 5.12 -28.53 3.48
N ALA A 600 6.23 -29.11 3.00
CA ALA A 600 6.41 -29.46 1.59
C ALA A 600 5.42 -30.56 1.17
N ALA A 601 5.15 -30.69 -0.14
CA ALA A 601 4.29 -31.74 -0.66
C ALA A 601 4.74 -33.13 -0.22
N GLY A 602 3.77 -33.98 0.14
CA GLY A 602 4.02 -35.32 0.63
C GLY A 602 2.85 -35.87 1.44
N VAL A 603 2.97 -37.14 1.80
CA VAL A 603 2.07 -37.82 2.74
C VAL A 603 2.83 -38.06 4.05
N TYR A 604 2.34 -37.44 5.12
CA TYR A 604 2.90 -37.50 6.47
C TYR A 604 2.00 -38.38 7.34
N TYR A 605 2.54 -39.50 7.83
CA TYR A 605 1.78 -40.45 8.64
C TYR A 605 1.93 -40.13 10.13
N GLU A 606 1.09 -39.23 10.64
CA GLU A 606 1.23 -38.65 11.98
C GLU A 606 -0.14 -38.38 12.62
N ASN A 607 -0.19 -38.39 13.95
CA ASN A 607 -1.30 -37.84 14.74
C ASN A 607 -0.77 -36.68 15.57
N LEU A 608 -1.16 -35.47 15.18
CA LEU A 608 -0.59 -34.24 15.70
C LEU A 608 -1.32 -33.77 16.96
N VAL A 609 -0.56 -33.27 17.92
CA VAL A 609 -1.07 -32.72 19.18
C VAL A 609 -0.46 -31.35 19.44
N MET A 610 -1.33 -30.35 19.64
CA MET A 610 -1.01 -29.02 20.13
C MET A 610 -1.63 -28.83 21.51
N GLU A 611 -0.81 -28.46 22.49
CA GLU A 611 -1.21 -28.17 23.87
C GLU A 611 -0.81 -26.73 24.19
N GLU A 612 -1.77 -25.84 24.45
CA GLU A 612 -1.53 -24.44 24.81
C GLU A 612 -0.68 -23.67 23.76
N LYS A 613 -0.92 -23.93 22.46
CA LYS A 613 -0.17 -23.32 21.35
C LYS A 613 -1.08 -22.68 20.30
N SER A 614 -0.69 -21.49 19.84
CA SER A 614 -1.27 -20.78 18.68
C SER A 614 -0.20 -20.63 17.59
N ILE A 615 -0.15 -21.60 16.69
CA ILE A 615 0.83 -21.66 15.59
C ILE A 615 0.12 -21.68 14.23
N ALA A 616 0.85 -21.29 13.19
CA ALA A 616 0.39 -21.40 11.82
C ALA A 616 1.00 -22.64 11.15
N MET A 617 0.20 -23.39 10.38
CA MET A 617 0.64 -24.53 9.59
C MET A 617 0.14 -24.41 8.16
N PHE A 618 1.06 -24.41 7.18
CA PHE A 618 0.73 -24.26 5.77
C PHE A 618 1.36 -25.33 4.88
N GLY A 619 0.57 -25.94 4.01
CA GLY A 619 1.06 -26.77 2.91
C GLY A 619 1.55 -25.90 1.74
N LEU A 620 2.81 -26.04 1.37
CA LEU A 620 3.45 -25.18 0.36
C LEU A 620 2.93 -25.40 -1.07
N GLU A 621 2.30 -26.54 -1.34
CA GLU A 621 1.80 -26.94 -2.67
C GLU A 621 0.28 -27.20 -2.65
N GLY A 622 -0.43 -26.68 -1.63
CA GLY A 622 -1.88 -26.81 -1.47
C GLY A 622 -2.34 -28.17 -0.93
N ALA A 623 -3.62 -28.24 -0.56
CA ALA A 623 -4.19 -29.38 0.14
C ALA A 623 -4.12 -30.69 -0.67
N GLU A 624 -4.24 -30.60 -2.00
CA GLU A 624 -4.13 -31.76 -2.91
C GLU A 624 -2.78 -32.48 -2.85
N ASN A 625 -1.71 -31.77 -2.44
CA ASN A 625 -0.35 -32.31 -2.46
C ASN A 625 0.26 -32.47 -1.06
N THR A 626 -0.31 -31.84 -0.02
CA THR A 626 0.20 -31.91 1.36
C THR A 626 -0.80 -32.61 2.27
N VAL A 627 -0.57 -33.91 2.50
CA VAL A 627 -1.51 -34.80 3.20
C VAL A 627 -0.95 -35.24 4.55
N ILE A 628 -1.73 -35.08 5.60
CA ILE A 628 -1.50 -35.61 6.94
C ILE A 628 -2.48 -36.76 7.16
N ASP A 629 -1.94 -37.96 7.33
CA ASP A 629 -2.67 -39.24 7.38
C ASP A 629 -2.59 -39.84 8.78
N GLY A 630 -3.72 -39.89 9.49
CA GLY A 630 -3.83 -40.39 10.86
C GLY A 630 -3.67 -41.92 11.00
N SER A 631 -3.45 -42.65 9.90
CA SER A 631 -3.18 -44.10 9.93
C SER A 631 -4.27 -44.95 10.62
N ALA A 632 -5.53 -44.51 10.51
CA ALA A 632 -6.70 -45.09 11.19
C ALA A 632 -6.51 -45.18 12.72
N SER A 633 -5.92 -44.15 13.32
CA SER A 633 -5.68 -44.03 14.76
C SER A 633 -5.80 -42.58 15.18
N GLY A 634 -6.42 -42.30 16.34
CA GLY A 634 -6.50 -40.97 16.92
C GLY A 634 -7.17 -39.91 16.04
N SER A 635 -7.20 -38.67 16.52
CA SER A 635 -7.47 -37.51 15.66
C SER A 635 -6.23 -37.23 14.81
N VAL A 636 -6.39 -36.81 13.56
CA VAL A 636 -5.24 -36.39 12.73
C VAL A 636 -4.58 -35.16 13.33
N LEU A 637 -5.37 -34.19 13.79
CA LEU A 637 -4.92 -33.03 14.56
C LEU A 637 -5.78 -32.85 15.81
N LYS A 638 -5.12 -32.73 16.96
CA LYS A 638 -5.74 -32.42 18.23
C LYS A 638 -5.19 -31.11 18.81
N ILE A 639 -6.06 -30.18 19.15
CA ILE A 639 -5.72 -28.89 19.75
C ILE A 639 -6.42 -28.79 21.11
N ASN A 640 -5.63 -28.76 22.17
CA ASN A 640 -6.11 -28.63 23.54
C ASN A 640 -5.66 -27.26 24.05
N ASP A 641 -6.60 -26.30 24.06
CA ASP A 641 -6.37 -24.89 24.40
C ASP A 641 -5.40 -24.21 23.42
N SER A 642 -5.86 -23.19 22.67
CA SER A 642 -4.94 -22.43 21.81
C SER A 642 -4.23 -21.31 22.56
N GLY A 643 -4.57 -21.06 23.82
CA GLY A 643 -4.25 -19.82 24.50
C GLY A 643 -5.07 -18.65 23.95
N PRO A 644 -4.60 -17.40 24.13
CA PRO A 644 -5.38 -16.20 23.76
C PRO A 644 -5.47 -15.95 22.25
N ASP A 645 -4.62 -16.58 21.44
CA ASP A 645 -4.48 -16.31 20.01
C ASP A 645 -5.13 -17.39 19.12
N THR A 646 -4.97 -17.22 17.79
CA THR A 646 -5.61 -18.05 16.77
C THR A 646 -4.63 -19.05 16.15
N VAL A 647 -5.01 -20.33 16.10
CA VAL A 647 -4.33 -21.36 15.29
C VAL A 647 -4.71 -21.16 13.82
N MET A 648 -3.73 -21.12 12.92
CA MET A 648 -3.96 -20.98 11.47
C MET A 648 -3.58 -22.26 10.75
N LEU A 649 -4.52 -22.84 9.99
CA LEU A 649 -4.30 -24.03 9.16
C LEU A 649 -4.62 -23.67 7.71
N GLY A 650 -3.72 -23.94 6.76
CA GLY A 650 -4.04 -23.72 5.35
C GLY A 650 -3.33 -24.59 4.33
N GLY A 651 -4.02 -24.97 3.26
CA GLY A 651 -3.43 -25.80 2.20
C GLY A 651 -3.07 -27.22 2.65
N LEU A 652 -3.81 -27.80 3.60
CA LEU A 652 -3.53 -29.12 4.18
C LEU A 652 -4.70 -30.08 3.99
N THR A 653 -4.39 -31.36 3.78
CA THR A 653 -5.35 -32.45 3.88
C THR A 653 -5.21 -33.18 5.20
N PHE A 654 -6.31 -33.35 5.96
CA PHE A 654 -6.39 -34.19 7.16
C PHE A 654 -7.27 -35.40 6.87
N ARG A 655 -6.67 -36.60 6.88
CA ARG A 655 -7.41 -37.83 6.54
C ARG A 655 -7.11 -39.05 7.39
N ASN A 656 -8.00 -40.05 7.27
CA ASN A 656 -7.82 -41.39 7.83
C ASN A 656 -7.54 -41.36 9.35
N GLY A 657 -8.16 -40.43 10.08
CA GLY A 657 -8.20 -40.44 11.54
C GLY A 657 -9.25 -41.42 12.08
N LEU A 658 -9.01 -41.95 13.28
CA LEU A 658 -9.92 -42.85 14.01
C LEU A 658 -9.96 -42.49 15.51
N SER A 659 -10.93 -41.68 15.93
CA SER A 659 -10.97 -41.13 17.30
C SER A 659 -12.32 -41.35 18.01
N GLU A 660 -12.42 -40.91 19.27
CA GLU A 660 -13.72 -40.87 19.99
C GLU A 660 -14.52 -39.58 19.69
N SER A 661 -13.87 -38.55 19.13
CA SER A 661 -14.46 -37.27 18.69
C SER A 661 -13.47 -36.53 17.80
N GLY A 662 -13.91 -35.93 16.70
CA GLY A 662 -13.02 -35.23 15.76
C GLY A 662 -12.03 -36.18 15.10
N GLY A 663 -12.44 -36.95 14.10
CA GLY A 663 -11.55 -37.88 13.41
C GLY A 663 -10.43 -37.14 12.69
N GLY A 664 -10.77 -36.09 11.94
CA GLY A 664 -9.80 -35.21 11.30
C GLY A 664 -9.21 -34.22 12.30
N ILE A 665 -10.02 -33.25 12.73
CA ILE A 665 -9.60 -32.17 13.64
C ILE A 665 -10.45 -32.23 14.91
N ASN A 666 -9.79 -32.20 16.07
CA ASN A 666 -10.42 -32.10 17.38
C ASN A 666 -9.84 -30.89 18.11
N ALA A 667 -10.66 -29.86 18.36
CA ALA A 667 -10.24 -28.66 19.08
C ALA A 667 -11.16 -28.35 20.28
N VAL A 668 -10.55 -27.94 21.38
CA VAL A 668 -11.25 -27.60 22.63
C VAL A 668 -10.64 -26.35 23.25
N PHE A 669 -11.48 -25.37 23.64
CA PHE A 669 -11.05 -24.08 24.21
C PHE A 669 -10.07 -23.32 23.29
N SER A 670 -10.42 -23.20 22.01
CA SER A 670 -9.47 -22.67 21.00
C SER A 670 -10.11 -21.70 20.02
N THR A 671 -9.30 -20.78 19.49
CA THR A 671 -9.64 -19.96 18.33
C THR A 671 -8.90 -20.49 17.10
N LEU A 672 -9.61 -20.75 15.99
CA LEU A 672 -9.02 -21.36 14.80
C LEU A 672 -9.42 -20.64 13.52
N LYS A 673 -8.49 -20.60 12.55
CA LYS A 673 -8.76 -20.29 11.16
C LYS A 673 -8.31 -21.46 10.29
N ILE A 674 -9.23 -22.04 9.52
CA ILE A 674 -8.98 -23.14 8.58
C ILE A 674 -9.29 -22.63 7.18
N ASP A 675 -8.31 -22.67 6.30
CA ASP A 675 -8.44 -22.08 4.96
C ASP A 675 -7.88 -22.99 3.86
N SER A 676 -8.57 -23.14 2.73
CA SER A 676 -8.03 -23.90 1.58
C SER A 676 -7.61 -25.34 1.96
N CYS A 677 -8.41 -26.03 2.78
CA CYS A 677 -8.08 -27.35 3.37
C CYS A 677 -9.05 -28.45 2.94
N ILE A 678 -8.62 -29.70 3.06
CA ILE A 678 -9.46 -30.88 2.82
C ILE A 678 -9.51 -31.73 4.09
N ILE A 679 -10.70 -32.04 4.60
CA ILE A 679 -10.93 -32.93 5.74
C ILE A 679 -11.71 -34.13 5.23
N PHE A 680 -11.01 -35.25 5.04
CA PHE A 680 -11.50 -36.35 4.22
C PHE A 680 -11.34 -37.73 4.87
N ASP A 681 -12.34 -38.61 4.75
CA ASP A 681 -12.25 -40.02 5.17
C ASP A 681 -11.79 -40.21 6.62
N ASN A 682 -12.36 -39.42 7.54
CA ASN A 682 -12.10 -39.55 8.96
C ASN A 682 -13.28 -40.20 9.67
N VAL A 683 -12.97 -41.00 10.70
CA VAL A 683 -13.94 -41.82 11.39
C VAL A 683 -13.90 -41.52 12.89
N VAL A 684 -15.06 -41.34 13.49
CA VAL A 684 -15.23 -41.42 14.94
C VAL A 684 -15.81 -42.78 15.27
N SER A 685 -15.04 -43.63 15.94
CA SER A 685 -15.49 -44.97 16.35
C SER A 685 -15.00 -45.29 17.75
N SER A 686 -15.78 -44.97 18.78
CA SER A 686 -15.64 -45.51 20.15
C SER A 686 -16.52 -44.72 21.13
N GLY A 687 -17.04 -45.40 22.15
CA GLY A 687 -17.81 -44.80 23.23
C GLY A 687 -19.32 -44.79 23.03
N SER A 688 -20.04 -44.27 24.02
CA SER A 688 -21.50 -44.06 23.93
C SER A 688 -21.84 -42.91 22.97
N ASN A 689 -20.95 -41.93 22.82
CA ASN A 689 -21.21 -40.67 22.13
C ASN A 689 -20.12 -40.41 21.09
N GLY A 690 -20.49 -40.08 19.86
CA GLY A 690 -19.56 -39.71 18.79
C GLY A 690 -19.94 -38.37 18.17
N TYR A 691 -18.94 -37.48 18.02
CA TYR A 691 -19.16 -36.11 17.56
C TYR A 691 -18.09 -35.70 16.55
N GLY A 692 -18.50 -35.08 15.43
CA GLY A 692 -17.60 -34.46 14.46
C GLY A 692 -16.70 -35.48 13.76
N GLY A 693 -17.22 -36.27 12.83
CA GLY A 693 -16.40 -37.26 12.11
C GLY A 693 -15.18 -36.60 11.44
N GLY A 694 -15.40 -35.47 10.77
CA GLY A 694 -14.34 -34.62 10.22
C GLY A 694 -13.78 -33.66 11.28
N ILE A 695 -14.60 -32.72 11.74
CA ILE A 695 -14.19 -31.65 12.67
C ILE A 695 -15.07 -31.66 13.91
N TYR A 696 -14.44 -31.63 15.08
CA TYR A 696 -15.07 -31.45 16.39
C TYR A 696 -14.53 -30.19 17.07
N LEU A 697 -15.44 -29.27 17.40
CA LEU A 697 -15.15 -28.03 18.12
C LEU A 697 -15.96 -27.95 19.41
N LYS A 698 -15.30 -27.66 20.52
CA LYS A 698 -15.95 -27.45 21.82
C LYS A 698 -15.39 -26.23 22.53
N ASP A 699 -16.27 -25.30 22.91
CA ASP A 699 -15.90 -24.03 23.52
C ASP A 699 -14.89 -23.26 22.65
N CYS A 700 -15.07 -23.33 21.32
CA CYS A 700 -14.18 -22.74 20.32
C CYS A 700 -14.82 -21.56 19.59
N TRP A 701 -13.97 -20.73 18.97
CA TRP A 701 -14.34 -19.82 17.88
C TRP A 701 -13.60 -20.22 16.61
N ALA A 702 -14.29 -20.51 15.51
CA ALA A 702 -13.65 -20.95 14.27
C ALA A 702 -14.10 -20.17 13.03
N THR A 703 -13.14 -19.83 12.17
CA THR A 703 -13.41 -19.33 10.81
C THR A 703 -12.92 -20.35 9.80
N ILE A 704 -13.80 -20.79 8.91
CA ILE A 704 -13.55 -21.85 7.93
C ILE A 704 -13.87 -21.28 6.55
N SER A 705 -12.90 -21.29 5.64
CA SER A 705 -13.06 -20.77 4.28
C SER A 705 -12.38 -21.62 3.22
N ASP A 706 -13.06 -21.86 2.08
CA ASP A 706 -12.51 -22.71 1.01
C ASP A 706 -12.11 -24.10 1.53
N VAL A 707 -13.00 -24.74 2.28
CA VAL A 707 -12.73 -26.05 2.90
C VAL A 707 -13.69 -27.10 2.37
N ASN A 708 -13.15 -28.25 1.99
CA ASN A 708 -13.94 -29.44 1.68
C ASN A 708 -13.93 -30.41 2.87
N ILE A 709 -15.10 -30.62 3.50
CA ILE A 709 -15.32 -31.58 4.58
C ILE A 709 -16.14 -32.74 4.02
N ALA A 710 -15.47 -33.81 3.60
CA ALA A 710 -16.14 -34.88 2.87
C ALA A 710 -15.82 -36.30 3.33
N TYR A 711 -16.77 -37.22 3.12
CA TYR A 711 -16.62 -38.65 3.40
C TYR A 711 -16.23 -38.97 4.85
N ASN A 712 -16.55 -38.10 5.80
CA ASN A 712 -16.30 -38.36 7.20
C ASN A 712 -17.48 -39.09 7.84
N SER A 713 -17.23 -39.92 8.84
CA SER A 713 -18.25 -40.77 9.44
C SER A 713 -18.21 -40.84 10.96
N VAL A 714 -19.38 -41.05 11.57
CA VAL A 714 -19.52 -41.29 13.01
C VAL A 714 -20.20 -42.64 13.24
N GLU A 715 -19.52 -43.50 14.00
CA GLU A 715 -20.00 -44.75 14.57
C GLU A 715 -20.18 -44.59 16.09
N ALA A 716 -21.43 -44.42 16.56
CA ALA A 716 -21.74 -44.29 17.98
C ALA A 716 -22.96 -45.13 18.39
N VAL A 717 -23.10 -45.38 19.69
CA VAL A 717 -24.13 -46.28 20.25
C VAL A 717 -25.33 -45.51 20.85
N GLU A 718 -25.13 -44.33 21.43
CA GLU A 718 -26.17 -43.54 22.09
C GLU A 718 -26.43 -42.22 21.37
N TYR A 719 -25.42 -41.34 21.27
CA TYR A 719 -25.54 -40.04 20.59
C TYR A 719 -24.51 -39.92 19.45
N ALA A 720 -24.96 -39.56 18.25
CA ALA A 720 -24.09 -39.26 17.11
C ALA A 720 -24.41 -37.89 16.53
N ARG A 721 -23.43 -37.00 16.34
CA ARG A 721 -23.71 -35.66 15.80
C ARG A 721 -22.59 -35.15 14.91
N GLY A 722 -22.92 -34.51 13.79
CA GLY A 722 -21.92 -33.93 12.91
C GLY A 722 -21.05 -35.01 12.27
N GLY A 723 -21.56 -35.71 11.26
CA GLY A 723 -20.72 -36.64 10.48
C GLY A 723 -19.53 -35.91 9.86
N GLY A 724 -19.76 -34.73 9.28
CA GLY A 724 -18.72 -33.82 8.82
C GLY A 724 -18.22 -32.91 9.93
N PHE A 725 -19.12 -32.08 10.46
CA PHE A 725 -18.77 -30.98 11.37
C PHE A 725 -19.68 -30.94 12.61
N TYR A 726 -19.06 -30.91 13.79
CA TYR A 726 -19.74 -30.66 15.06
C TYR A 726 -19.14 -29.44 15.76
N CYS A 727 -20.01 -28.54 16.24
CA CYS A 727 -19.59 -27.39 17.05
C CYS A 727 -20.49 -27.15 18.27
N ASP A 728 -19.85 -26.99 19.42
CA ASP A 728 -20.41 -26.49 20.68
C ASP A 728 -19.67 -25.20 21.07
N GLY A 729 -19.79 -24.19 20.21
CA GLY A 729 -19.02 -22.95 20.20
C GLY A 729 -19.49 -22.07 19.03
N SER A 730 -18.77 -21.00 18.72
CA SER A 730 -19.16 -20.10 17.63
C SER A 730 -18.32 -20.37 16.38
N PHE A 731 -18.91 -20.14 15.20
CA PHE A 731 -18.21 -20.38 13.94
C PHE A 731 -18.69 -19.52 12.77
N ILE A 732 -17.82 -19.34 11.79
CA ILE A 732 -18.14 -18.83 10.45
C ILE A 732 -17.64 -19.85 9.44
N ILE A 733 -18.51 -20.31 8.54
CA ILE A 733 -18.16 -21.15 7.39
C ILE A 733 -18.52 -20.36 6.13
N ARG A 734 -17.59 -20.24 5.18
CA ARG A 734 -17.84 -19.59 3.90
C ARG A 734 -17.16 -20.29 2.75
N ASP A 735 -17.73 -20.19 1.55
CA ASP A 735 -17.08 -20.68 0.32
C ASP A 735 -16.64 -22.16 0.46
N SER A 736 -17.41 -22.98 1.19
CA SER A 736 -16.98 -24.32 1.63
C SER A 736 -18.00 -25.40 1.29
N GLU A 737 -17.54 -26.65 1.20
CA GLU A 737 -18.36 -27.81 0.88
C GLU A 737 -18.37 -28.81 2.04
N ILE A 738 -19.56 -29.23 2.46
CA ILE A 738 -19.78 -30.27 3.48
C ILE A 738 -20.60 -31.38 2.83
N GLU A 739 -19.91 -32.39 2.29
CA GLU A 739 -20.56 -33.38 1.42
C GLU A 739 -20.25 -34.84 1.75
N HIS A 740 -21.17 -35.73 1.44
CA HIS A 740 -20.97 -37.18 1.57
C HIS A 740 -20.57 -37.66 2.99
N ASN A 741 -20.87 -36.89 4.03
CA ASN A 741 -20.60 -37.29 5.39
C ASN A 741 -21.74 -38.15 5.94
N SER A 742 -21.43 -39.06 6.85
CA SER A 742 -22.38 -40.06 7.32
C SER A 742 -22.43 -40.23 8.83
N ILE A 743 -23.61 -40.54 9.34
CA ILE A 743 -23.80 -41.12 10.67
C ILE A 743 -24.28 -42.55 10.47
N LEU A 744 -23.45 -43.51 10.87
CA LEU A 744 -23.68 -44.92 10.62
C LEU A 744 -24.70 -45.52 11.60
N PRO A 745 -25.34 -46.66 11.26
CA PRO A 745 -26.37 -47.27 12.09
C PRO A 745 -25.84 -47.65 13.48
N GLY A 746 -26.59 -47.28 14.52
CA GLY A 746 -26.28 -47.70 15.90
C GLY A 746 -26.68 -46.67 16.95
N ALA A 747 -26.65 -45.38 16.61
CA ALA A 747 -26.96 -44.31 17.54
C ALA A 747 -28.46 -44.26 17.86
N THR A 748 -28.80 -44.08 19.15
CA THR A 748 -30.19 -43.88 19.59
C THR A 748 -30.69 -42.51 19.11
N ILE A 749 -29.84 -41.49 19.21
CA ILE A 749 -30.12 -40.12 18.76
C ILE A 749 -29.00 -39.69 17.81
N ALA A 750 -29.38 -39.33 16.58
CA ALA A 750 -28.45 -38.78 15.60
C ALA A 750 -28.89 -37.40 15.11
N SER A 751 -27.95 -36.51 14.81
CA SER A 751 -28.28 -35.18 14.30
C SER A 751 -27.22 -34.57 13.38
N GLY A 752 -27.65 -33.95 12.29
CA GLY A 752 -26.79 -33.19 11.36
C GLY A 752 -25.64 -34.01 10.81
N ALA A 753 -25.86 -34.92 9.85
CA ALA A 753 -24.76 -35.72 9.30
C ALA A 753 -23.73 -34.86 8.56
N GLY A 754 -24.15 -33.76 7.94
CA GLY A 754 -23.22 -32.73 7.46
C GLY A 754 -22.74 -31.85 8.61
N LEU A 755 -23.63 -31.03 9.14
CA LEU A 755 -23.34 -30.00 10.15
C LEU A 755 -24.25 -30.12 11.36
N SER A 756 -23.66 -30.17 12.55
CA SER A 756 -24.39 -30.11 13.83
C SER A 756 -23.85 -29.02 14.75
N ASN A 757 -24.72 -28.11 15.20
CA ASN A 757 -24.41 -27.11 16.23
C ASN A 757 -25.36 -27.20 17.43
N TYR A 758 -24.81 -27.04 18.64
CA TYR A 758 -25.57 -27.07 19.91
C TYR A 758 -25.31 -25.89 20.87
N GLY A 759 -24.31 -25.05 20.62
CA GLY A 759 -23.95 -23.89 21.44
C GLY A 759 -23.30 -22.79 20.59
N GLY A 760 -23.16 -21.56 21.12
CA GLY A 760 -22.57 -20.42 20.40
C GLY A 760 -23.49 -19.80 19.32
N SER A 761 -22.91 -18.94 18.48
CA SER A 761 -23.55 -18.35 17.30
C SER A 761 -22.80 -18.79 16.04
N GLY A 762 -23.53 -19.12 14.96
CA GLY A 762 -22.93 -19.53 13.70
C GLY A 762 -23.35 -18.67 12.52
N LEU A 763 -22.50 -18.60 11.50
CA LEU A 763 -22.82 -18.07 10.18
C LEU A 763 -22.29 -19.03 9.11
N VAL A 764 -23.13 -19.42 8.17
CA VAL A 764 -22.73 -20.22 6.99
C VAL A 764 -23.11 -19.43 5.75
N MET A 765 -22.17 -19.18 4.85
CA MET A 765 -22.45 -18.41 3.64
C MET A 765 -21.79 -18.96 2.38
N ASN A 766 -22.39 -18.75 1.20
CA ASN A 766 -21.80 -19.15 -0.09
C ASN A 766 -21.27 -20.59 -0.08
N SER A 767 -21.99 -21.51 0.55
CA SER A 767 -21.48 -22.85 0.87
C SER A 767 -22.47 -23.92 0.45
N VAL A 768 -21.97 -25.14 0.31
CA VAL A 768 -22.77 -26.30 -0.12
C VAL A 768 -22.78 -27.34 1.00
N ILE A 769 -23.96 -27.81 1.38
CA ILE A 769 -24.14 -28.91 2.34
C ILE A 769 -25.00 -29.98 1.65
N ARG A 770 -24.34 -31.00 1.08
CA ARG A 770 -25.04 -31.95 0.20
C ARG A 770 -24.72 -33.41 0.42
N SER A 771 -25.63 -34.28 -0.01
CA SER A 771 -25.38 -35.73 -0.04
C SER A 771 -24.95 -36.33 1.31
N ASN A 772 -25.35 -35.73 2.45
CA ASN A 772 -25.02 -36.26 3.77
C ASN A 772 -26.09 -37.26 4.22
N GLU A 773 -25.67 -38.34 4.87
CA GLU A 773 -26.54 -39.47 5.22
C GLU A 773 -26.61 -39.70 6.72
N LEU A 774 -27.83 -39.73 7.27
CA LEU A 774 -28.06 -39.93 8.70
C LEU A 774 -28.84 -41.23 8.95
N ASN A 775 -28.27 -42.11 9.77
CA ASN A 775 -28.93 -43.31 10.26
C ASN A 775 -29.04 -43.31 11.80
N ALA A 776 -30.28 -43.32 12.31
CA ALA A 776 -30.55 -43.46 13.74
C ALA A 776 -31.49 -44.63 14.04
N VAL A 777 -31.45 -45.09 15.29
CA VAL A 777 -32.39 -46.09 15.83
C VAL A 777 -33.72 -45.45 16.21
N SER A 778 -33.71 -44.31 16.92
CA SER A 778 -34.93 -43.68 17.45
C SER A 778 -35.12 -42.25 16.95
N TYR A 779 -34.23 -41.33 17.29
CA TYR A 779 -34.41 -39.91 17.00
C TYR A 779 -33.40 -39.43 15.96
N ALA A 780 -33.87 -38.92 14.83
CA ALA A 780 -33.04 -38.42 13.73
C ALA A 780 -33.44 -37.00 13.36
N PHE A 781 -32.53 -36.05 13.48
CA PHE A 781 -32.82 -34.62 13.28
C PHE A 781 -31.81 -33.99 12.34
N GLY A 782 -32.24 -33.47 11.19
CA GLY A 782 -31.34 -32.80 10.26
C GLY A 782 -30.46 -33.80 9.52
N GLY A 783 -30.87 -34.29 8.35
CA GLY A 783 -30.02 -35.14 7.53
C GLY A 783 -28.74 -34.41 7.13
N GLY A 784 -28.89 -33.22 6.56
CA GLY A 784 -27.76 -32.31 6.29
C GLY A 784 -27.37 -31.53 7.54
N VAL A 785 -28.31 -30.76 8.07
CA VAL A 785 -28.03 -29.71 9.05
C VAL A 785 -28.92 -29.86 10.29
N LYS A 786 -28.32 -29.79 11.48
CA LYS A 786 -29.04 -29.53 12.73
C LYS A 786 -28.38 -28.41 13.51
N THR A 787 -29.07 -27.30 13.73
CA THR A 787 -28.46 -26.10 14.33
C THR A 787 -29.33 -25.40 15.35
N THR A 788 -28.66 -24.62 16.20
CA THR A 788 -29.26 -23.63 17.09
C THR A 788 -28.55 -22.30 16.88
N ASN A 789 -29.26 -21.19 16.64
CA ASN A 789 -28.66 -19.85 16.53
C ASN A 789 -27.59 -19.73 15.42
N VAL A 790 -27.93 -20.20 14.21
CA VAL A 790 -27.07 -20.13 13.02
C VAL A 790 -27.78 -19.41 11.89
N ASP A 791 -27.11 -18.44 11.28
CA ASP A 791 -27.59 -17.75 10.08
C ASP A 791 -27.01 -18.41 8.83
N PHE A 792 -27.86 -18.72 7.86
CA PHE A 792 -27.46 -19.24 6.55
C PHE A 792 -27.76 -18.19 5.49
N ASP A 793 -26.77 -17.83 4.68
CA ASP A 793 -26.89 -16.83 3.61
C ASP A 793 -26.28 -17.35 2.31
N HIS A 794 -27.06 -17.50 1.23
CA HIS A 794 -26.57 -18.08 -0.03
C HIS A 794 -26.01 -19.51 0.13
N VAL A 795 -26.74 -20.37 0.86
CA VAL A 795 -26.33 -21.76 1.12
C VAL A 795 -27.20 -22.74 0.34
N GLU A 796 -26.56 -23.69 -0.33
CA GLU A 796 -27.20 -24.85 -0.94
C GLU A 796 -27.26 -26.00 0.08
N ILE A 797 -28.47 -26.49 0.39
CA ILE A 797 -28.70 -27.64 1.29
C ILE A 797 -29.48 -28.72 0.54
N THR A 798 -28.76 -29.67 -0.05
CA THR A 798 -29.32 -30.54 -1.11
C THR A 798 -29.01 -32.01 -0.94
N GLU A 799 -29.91 -32.89 -1.40
CA GLU A 799 -29.64 -34.34 -1.45
C GLU A 799 -29.28 -35.00 -0.11
N ASN A 800 -29.60 -34.38 1.02
CA ASN A 800 -29.32 -34.96 2.32
C ASN A 800 -30.45 -35.93 2.71
N VAL A 801 -30.07 -37.07 3.28
CA VAL A 801 -31.00 -38.19 3.49
C VAL A 801 -30.99 -38.65 4.95
N ILE A 802 -32.18 -38.81 5.53
CA ILE A 802 -32.38 -39.57 6.77
C ILE A 802 -32.90 -40.97 6.41
N LEU A 803 -32.01 -41.97 6.50
CA LEU A 803 -32.31 -43.36 6.10
C LEU A 803 -33.21 -44.10 7.11
N SER A 804 -33.09 -43.77 8.40
CA SER A 804 -33.91 -44.40 9.44
C SER A 804 -33.98 -43.58 10.73
N GLY A 805 -35.08 -43.79 11.45
CA GLY A 805 -35.38 -43.23 12.76
C GLY A 805 -36.88 -43.29 13.01
N GLU A 806 -37.30 -43.63 14.24
CA GLU A 806 -38.73 -43.61 14.63
C GLU A 806 -39.31 -42.19 14.58
N TYR A 807 -38.48 -41.19 14.88
CA TYR A 807 -38.81 -39.77 14.88
C TYR A 807 -37.83 -38.99 14.01
N ALA A 808 -37.92 -39.20 12.70
CA ALA A 808 -37.01 -38.64 11.71
C ALA A 808 -37.56 -37.33 11.11
N LYS A 809 -36.85 -36.22 11.30
CA LYS A 809 -37.31 -34.87 10.92
C LYS A 809 -36.22 -34.02 10.29
N GLY A 810 -36.57 -33.26 9.25
CA GLY A 810 -35.68 -32.30 8.61
C GLY A 810 -34.60 -32.99 7.78
N GLY A 811 -34.95 -33.53 6.61
CA GLY A 811 -33.97 -34.17 5.72
C GLY A 811 -32.84 -33.21 5.34
N GLY A 812 -33.19 -32.00 4.89
CA GLY A 812 -32.23 -30.93 4.66
C GLY A 812 -31.78 -30.31 5.98
N ALA A 813 -32.70 -29.67 6.69
CA ALA A 813 -32.38 -28.89 7.88
C ALA A 813 -33.36 -29.09 9.04
N TYR A 814 -32.81 -29.13 10.25
CA TYR A 814 -33.53 -29.06 11.52
C TYR A 814 -33.03 -27.84 12.31
N LEU A 815 -33.86 -26.81 12.39
CA LEU A 815 -33.45 -25.46 12.79
C LEU A 815 -34.09 -25.02 14.11
N THR A 816 -33.31 -24.33 14.94
CA THR A 816 -33.76 -23.66 16.17
C THR A 816 -33.14 -22.27 16.23
N TYR A 817 -33.93 -21.19 16.37
CA TYR A 817 -33.44 -19.80 16.38
C TYR A 817 -32.47 -19.46 15.23
N SER A 818 -32.67 -20.03 14.04
CA SER A 818 -31.73 -19.95 12.91
C SER A 818 -32.41 -19.26 11.73
N THR A 819 -31.67 -18.63 10.82
CA THR A 819 -32.25 -17.95 9.66
C THR A 819 -31.80 -18.61 8.36
N LEU A 820 -32.67 -18.60 7.35
CA LEU A 820 -32.34 -18.95 5.97
C LEU A 820 -32.60 -17.71 5.10
N GLU A 821 -31.53 -17.12 4.58
CA GLU A 821 -31.54 -15.96 3.68
C GLU A 821 -30.92 -16.39 2.34
N HIS A 822 -31.60 -16.15 1.20
CA HIS A 822 -31.10 -16.56 -0.12
C HIS A 822 -30.64 -18.04 -0.19
N CYS A 823 -31.32 -18.97 0.50
CA CYS A 823 -30.89 -20.37 0.54
C CYS A 823 -31.70 -21.23 -0.43
N THR A 824 -31.11 -22.32 -0.92
CA THR A 824 -31.83 -23.35 -1.70
C THR A 824 -31.79 -24.68 -0.95
N VAL A 825 -32.97 -25.16 -0.51
CA VAL A 825 -33.14 -26.44 0.20
C VAL A 825 -33.93 -27.40 -0.69
N SER A 826 -33.25 -28.34 -1.33
CA SER A 826 -33.88 -29.16 -2.38
C SER A 826 -33.44 -30.62 -2.43
N HIS A 827 -34.30 -31.50 -2.95
CA HIS A 827 -34.04 -32.94 -3.09
C HIS A 827 -33.56 -33.66 -1.82
N ASN A 828 -33.88 -33.15 -0.63
CA ASN A 828 -33.58 -33.84 0.62
C ASN A 828 -34.66 -34.86 0.96
N GLU A 829 -34.34 -35.90 1.71
CA GLU A 829 -35.26 -36.99 2.06
C GLU A 829 -35.34 -37.21 3.57
N ALA A 830 -36.57 -37.25 4.10
CA ALA A 830 -36.85 -37.73 5.45
C ALA A 830 -38.28 -38.27 5.59
N PRO A 831 -38.51 -39.24 6.50
CA PRO A 831 -39.85 -39.74 6.81
C PRO A 831 -40.89 -38.66 7.19
N GLU A 832 -40.51 -37.64 7.98
CA GLU A 832 -41.36 -36.47 8.27
C GLU A 832 -40.58 -35.17 7.97
N GLY A 833 -41.19 -34.19 7.28
CA GLY A 833 -40.61 -32.86 7.03
C GLY A 833 -39.24 -32.88 6.34
N ALA A 834 -39.19 -33.25 5.06
CA ALA A 834 -37.94 -33.54 4.37
C ALA A 834 -37.09 -32.32 4.01
N GLY A 835 -37.68 -31.15 3.78
CA GLY A 835 -36.92 -29.93 3.53
C GLY A 835 -36.41 -29.32 4.83
N VAL A 836 -37.27 -28.55 5.50
CA VAL A 836 -36.92 -27.81 6.72
C VAL A 836 -37.88 -28.14 7.85
N PHE A 837 -37.35 -28.50 9.01
CA PHE A 837 -38.11 -28.66 10.24
C PHE A 837 -37.66 -27.64 11.29
N ILE A 838 -38.60 -26.94 11.93
CA ILE A 838 -38.33 -25.88 12.90
C ILE A 838 -38.76 -26.31 14.31
N GLN A 839 -37.81 -26.35 15.24
CA GLN A 839 -38.03 -26.64 16.65
C GLN A 839 -38.05 -25.36 17.48
N LEU A 840 -39.21 -25.05 18.07
CA LEU A 840 -39.46 -23.85 18.89
C LEU A 840 -39.34 -22.52 18.12
N SER A 841 -40.03 -21.51 18.64
CA SER A 841 -40.82 -20.59 17.82
C SER A 841 -40.44 -19.12 17.88
N GLY A 842 -39.28 -18.80 18.44
CA GLY A 842 -38.98 -17.44 18.85
C GLY A 842 -38.28 -16.53 17.84
N VAL A 843 -37.52 -17.05 16.87
CA VAL A 843 -36.62 -16.22 16.01
C VAL A 843 -36.27 -16.87 14.65
N THR A 844 -36.79 -18.05 14.30
CA THR A 844 -36.41 -18.71 13.03
C THR A 844 -37.19 -18.11 11.85
N SER A 845 -36.50 -17.51 10.88
CA SER A 845 -37.07 -16.92 9.67
C SER A 845 -36.56 -17.59 8.39
N VAL A 846 -37.38 -17.56 7.35
CA VAL A 846 -37.01 -17.99 5.99
C VAL A 846 -37.33 -16.84 5.05
N HIS A 847 -36.32 -16.36 4.35
CA HIS A 847 -36.36 -15.15 3.53
C HIS A 847 -35.58 -15.34 2.23
N ASN A 848 -36.10 -14.81 1.11
CA ASN A 848 -35.49 -14.92 -0.23
C ASN A 848 -35.04 -16.33 -0.64
N SER A 849 -35.66 -17.37 -0.08
CA SER A 849 -35.15 -18.74 -0.19
C SER A 849 -36.06 -19.62 -1.05
N ILE A 850 -35.52 -20.69 -1.61
CA ILE A 850 -36.27 -21.74 -2.30
C ILE A 850 -36.22 -23.03 -1.48
N ILE A 851 -37.40 -23.59 -1.16
CA ILE A 851 -37.55 -24.91 -0.56
C ILE A 851 -38.38 -25.76 -1.52
N SER A 852 -37.76 -26.72 -2.20
CA SER A 852 -38.39 -27.42 -3.33
C SER A 852 -38.04 -28.90 -3.40
N PHE A 853 -38.91 -29.72 -4.00
CA PHE A 853 -38.61 -31.12 -4.37
C PHE A 853 -38.09 -32.05 -3.25
N ASN A 854 -38.32 -31.72 -1.98
CA ASN A 854 -37.89 -32.58 -0.88
C ASN A 854 -38.86 -33.77 -0.70
N ALA A 855 -38.32 -34.96 -0.49
CA ALA A 855 -39.05 -36.22 -0.38
C ALA A 855 -39.45 -36.51 1.07
N GLY A 856 -40.65 -36.04 1.46
CA GLY A 856 -41.28 -36.31 2.75
C GLY A 856 -42.69 -35.74 2.84
N GLU A 857 -43.30 -35.77 4.04
CA GLU A 857 -44.68 -35.29 4.23
C GLU A 857 -44.84 -33.79 3.91
N TYR A 858 -43.90 -32.96 4.36
CA TYR A 858 -43.91 -31.50 4.19
C TYR A 858 -42.59 -30.98 3.61
N GLN A 859 -42.64 -29.93 2.79
CA GLN A 859 -41.45 -29.16 2.41
C GLN A 859 -40.89 -28.37 3.60
N ILE A 860 -41.79 -27.73 4.36
CA ILE A 860 -41.43 -27.02 5.59
C ILE A 860 -42.47 -27.29 6.70
N SER A 861 -42.01 -27.50 7.93
CA SER A 861 -42.88 -27.76 9.09
C SER A 861 -42.27 -27.26 10.40
N SER A 862 -43.10 -27.10 11.44
CA SER A 862 -42.71 -26.60 12.76
C SER A 862 -43.38 -27.38 13.89
N THR A 863 -42.83 -27.28 15.11
CA THR A 863 -43.43 -27.89 16.31
C THR A 863 -44.69 -27.20 16.81
N GLU A 864 -44.85 -25.90 16.56
CA GLU A 864 -45.93 -25.04 17.05
C GLU A 864 -46.56 -24.25 15.88
N GLU A 865 -47.82 -23.81 16.04
CA GLU A 865 -48.62 -23.13 15.00
C GLU A 865 -48.33 -21.61 14.93
N TYR A 866 -48.15 -21.05 13.72
CA TYR A 866 -48.16 -19.60 13.39
C TYR A 866 -47.14 -18.65 14.04
N ILE A 867 -45.86 -19.01 13.94
CA ILE A 867 -44.75 -18.38 14.69
C ILE A 867 -43.48 -18.18 13.84
N THR A 868 -43.45 -18.76 12.64
CA THR A 868 -42.32 -18.68 11.71
C THR A 868 -42.62 -17.61 10.67
N GLU A 869 -41.68 -16.68 10.49
CA GLU A 869 -41.74 -15.68 9.43
C GLU A 869 -41.16 -16.27 8.15
N ILE A 870 -42.03 -16.74 7.25
CA ILE A 870 -41.66 -17.19 5.90
C ILE A 870 -42.06 -16.07 4.96
N ASN A 871 -41.12 -15.27 4.47
CA ASN A 871 -41.40 -14.13 3.59
C ASN A 871 -40.57 -14.22 2.31
N PHE A 872 -41.08 -13.67 1.22
CA PHE A 872 -40.40 -13.57 -0.07
C PHE A 872 -39.67 -14.86 -0.46
N SER A 873 -40.32 -16.01 -0.33
CA SER A 873 -39.68 -17.33 -0.53
C SER A 873 -40.54 -18.21 -1.42
N ASN A 874 -39.93 -19.18 -2.10
CA ASN A 874 -40.64 -20.18 -2.91
C ASN A 874 -40.71 -21.53 -2.19
N ILE A 875 -41.91 -22.09 -2.05
CA ILE A 875 -42.13 -23.40 -1.44
C ILE A 875 -42.89 -24.29 -2.43
N PHE A 876 -42.25 -25.34 -2.93
CA PHE A 876 -42.79 -26.15 -4.02
C PHE A 876 -42.61 -27.66 -3.84
N ALA A 877 -43.60 -28.44 -4.24
CA ALA A 877 -43.50 -29.89 -4.30
C ALA A 877 -44.45 -30.47 -5.36
N LEU A 878 -44.08 -31.62 -5.92
CA LEU A 878 -44.94 -32.38 -6.83
C LEU A 878 -45.89 -33.31 -6.07
N ASN A 879 -45.40 -33.98 -5.01
CA ASN A 879 -46.09 -35.09 -4.34
C ASN A 879 -46.09 -34.98 -2.80
N SER A 880 -45.80 -33.81 -2.25
CA SER A 880 -45.75 -33.55 -0.80
C SER A 880 -46.66 -32.38 -0.44
N GLU A 881 -47.09 -32.30 0.81
CA GLU A 881 -47.70 -31.08 1.31
C GLU A 881 -46.63 -29.98 1.42
N LEU A 882 -47.02 -28.73 1.20
CA LEU A 882 -46.07 -27.62 1.20
C LEU A 882 -45.71 -27.20 2.64
N PHE A 883 -46.72 -27.10 3.51
CA PHE A 883 -46.58 -26.55 4.86
C PHE A 883 -47.19 -27.49 5.90
N GLY A 884 -46.48 -27.71 6.99
CA GLY A 884 -47.02 -28.33 8.22
C GLY A 884 -47.66 -27.29 9.13
N ASN A 885 -47.20 -27.17 10.38
CA ASN A 885 -47.71 -26.17 11.34
C ASN A 885 -47.24 -24.72 11.07
N CYS A 886 -46.88 -24.42 9.83
CA CYS A 886 -46.42 -23.10 9.38
C CYS A 886 -47.29 -22.60 8.22
N SER A 887 -47.15 -21.32 7.87
CA SER A 887 -47.93 -20.70 6.80
C SER A 887 -47.08 -19.70 6.03
N PRO A 888 -47.30 -19.54 4.70
CA PRO A 888 -46.60 -18.52 3.93
C PRO A 888 -46.97 -17.12 4.42
N GLY A 889 -45.97 -16.26 4.54
CA GLY A 889 -46.11 -14.83 4.83
C GLY A 889 -46.12 -13.98 3.56
N GLN A 890 -45.67 -12.74 3.68
CA GLN A 890 -45.67 -11.77 2.60
C GLN A 890 -44.71 -12.19 1.48
N GLY A 891 -45.12 -12.02 0.22
CA GLY A 891 -44.22 -12.21 -0.93
C GLY A 891 -43.90 -13.67 -1.28
N CYS A 892 -44.44 -14.66 -0.56
CA CYS A 892 -44.21 -16.06 -0.86
C CYS A 892 -44.91 -16.51 -2.15
N ILE A 893 -44.24 -17.39 -2.89
CA ILE A 893 -44.77 -18.08 -4.07
C ILE A 893 -44.67 -19.60 -3.87
N THR A 894 -45.47 -20.36 -4.63
CA THR A 894 -45.52 -21.83 -4.54
C THR A 894 -45.56 -22.45 -5.93
N VAL A 895 -44.50 -22.21 -6.69
CA VAL A 895 -44.41 -22.55 -8.12
C VAL A 895 -43.12 -23.33 -8.36
N ASP A 896 -43.11 -24.12 -9.44
CA ASP A 896 -41.91 -24.81 -9.86
C ASP A 896 -40.77 -23.79 -10.07
N PRO A 897 -39.63 -23.91 -9.37
CA PRO A 897 -38.52 -22.98 -9.53
C PRO A 897 -37.85 -23.09 -10.91
N LEU A 898 -38.10 -24.15 -11.69
CA LEU A 898 -37.52 -24.36 -13.02
C LEU A 898 -35.99 -24.25 -13.02
N TYR A 899 -35.32 -25.19 -12.37
CA TYR A 899 -33.87 -25.30 -12.40
C TYR A 899 -33.33 -25.70 -13.79
N ILE A 900 -32.04 -25.50 -14.04
CA ILE A 900 -31.44 -25.74 -15.36
C ILE A 900 -31.47 -27.22 -15.79
N GLY A 901 -32.01 -27.47 -16.99
CA GLY A 901 -31.56 -28.54 -17.90
C GLY A 901 -31.85 -30.01 -17.56
N GLY A 902 -32.61 -30.34 -16.52
CA GLY A 902 -32.86 -31.75 -16.17
C GLY A 902 -31.61 -32.48 -15.63
N ASN A 903 -30.58 -31.73 -15.23
CA ASN A 903 -29.59 -32.19 -14.27
C ASN A 903 -30.24 -32.05 -12.88
N PRO A 904 -30.50 -33.15 -12.15
CA PRO A 904 -31.18 -33.08 -10.86
C PRO A 904 -30.40 -32.33 -9.77
N PHE A 905 -29.17 -31.88 -10.06
CA PHE A 905 -28.22 -31.32 -9.08
C PHE A 905 -27.61 -29.97 -9.50
N ASP A 906 -28.16 -29.31 -10.53
CA ASP A 906 -27.83 -27.90 -10.83
C ASP A 906 -29.01 -27.02 -10.42
N TYR A 907 -28.78 -26.19 -9.40
CA TYR A 907 -29.82 -25.38 -8.77
C TYR A 907 -29.86 -23.93 -9.27
N HIS A 908 -29.13 -23.60 -10.33
CA HIS A 908 -29.31 -22.35 -11.05
C HIS A 908 -30.70 -22.28 -11.68
N LEU A 909 -31.26 -21.07 -11.77
CA LEU A 909 -32.58 -20.83 -12.34
C LEU A 909 -32.51 -20.83 -13.88
N TRP A 910 -33.45 -21.50 -14.52
CA TRP A 910 -33.64 -21.41 -15.97
C TRP A 910 -34.18 -20.02 -16.37
N ASP A 911 -33.94 -19.59 -17.61
CA ASP A 911 -34.26 -18.22 -18.09
C ASP A 911 -35.75 -17.83 -18.01
N THR A 912 -36.65 -18.81 -17.92
CA THR A 912 -38.09 -18.60 -17.72
C THR A 912 -38.56 -18.88 -16.30
N SER A 913 -37.66 -19.00 -15.33
CA SER A 913 -38.01 -19.30 -13.95
C SER A 913 -38.91 -18.20 -13.36
N PRO A 914 -39.98 -18.59 -12.65
CA PRO A 914 -40.80 -17.63 -11.91
C PRO A 914 -40.12 -17.11 -10.63
N CYS A 915 -38.93 -17.62 -10.29
CA CYS A 915 -38.14 -17.21 -9.13
C CYS A 915 -37.15 -16.07 -9.43
N ILE A 916 -37.08 -15.61 -10.68
CA ILE A 916 -36.25 -14.48 -11.11
C ILE A 916 -36.95 -13.14 -10.80
N ASP A 917 -36.23 -12.17 -10.26
CA ASP A 917 -36.63 -10.79 -9.93
C ASP A 917 -37.81 -10.69 -8.94
N VAL A 918 -37.99 -11.69 -8.08
CA VAL A 918 -39.15 -11.80 -7.18
C VAL A 918 -38.86 -11.78 -5.68
N GLY A 919 -37.60 -11.77 -5.25
CA GLY A 919 -37.14 -11.64 -3.85
C GLY A 919 -37.43 -10.27 -3.23
N ASP A 920 -37.27 -10.07 -1.94
CA ASP A 920 -37.66 -8.84 -1.23
C ASP A 920 -37.14 -7.57 -1.93
N PRO A 921 -38.02 -6.61 -2.29
CA PRO A 921 -37.58 -5.32 -2.85
C PRO A 921 -36.64 -4.51 -1.96
N ALA A 922 -36.54 -4.84 -0.66
CA ALA A 922 -35.61 -4.21 0.28
C ALA A 922 -34.22 -4.86 0.30
N SER A 923 -34.07 -6.06 -0.28
CA SER A 923 -32.77 -6.73 -0.38
C SER A 923 -31.83 -5.98 -1.33
N PRO A 924 -30.49 -6.15 -1.17
CA PRO A 924 -29.53 -5.71 -2.17
C PRO A 924 -29.91 -6.22 -3.57
N LEU A 925 -29.56 -5.43 -4.59
CA LEU A 925 -29.75 -5.87 -5.98
C LEU A 925 -28.77 -7.00 -6.30
N ASP A 926 -29.18 -7.89 -7.20
CA ASP A 926 -28.29 -8.90 -7.76
C ASP A 926 -27.16 -8.23 -8.55
N PRO A 927 -26.03 -8.91 -8.82
CA PRO A 927 -24.88 -8.33 -9.53
C PRO A 927 -25.18 -7.79 -10.94
N ASN A 928 -26.28 -8.22 -11.55
CA ASN A 928 -26.81 -7.72 -12.82
C ASN A 928 -27.65 -6.41 -12.67
N ASN A 929 -27.70 -5.84 -11.46
CA ASN A 929 -28.50 -4.69 -11.02
C ASN A 929 -30.02 -4.90 -11.12
N THR A 930 -30.51 -6.14 -11.05
CA THR A 930 -31.93 -6.45 -10.99
C THR A 930 -32.38 -6.76 -9.56
N ARG A 931 -33.68 -6.98 -9.38
CA ARG A 931 -34.24 -7.22 -8.04
C ARG A 931 -33.78 -8.61 -7.62
N ALA A 932 -33.44 -8.80 -6.34
CA ALA A 932 -32.98 -10.08 -5.83
C ALA A 932 -33.84 -11.26 -6.32
N ASP A 933 -33.18 -12.29 -6.85
CA ASP A 933 -33.75 -13.59 -7.14
C ASP A 933 -34.03 -14.37 -5.85
N LEU A 934 -34.81 -15.44 -5.97
CA LEU A 934 -34.95 -16.40 -4.87
C LEU A 934 -33.92 -17.50 -4.98
N GLY A 935 -33.39 -17.94 -3.83
CA GLY A 935 -32.43 -19.04 -3.74
C GLY A 935 -30.99 -18.55 -3.67
N CYS A 936 -30.06 -19.50 -3.65
CA CYS A 936 -28.62 -19.23 -3.43
C CYS A 936 -27.84 -18.81 -4.68
N TYR A 937 -28.43 -18.96 -5.86
CA TYR A 937 -27.83 -18.56 -7.13
C TYR A 937 -28.71 -17.53 -7.81
N TYR A 938 -28.14 -16.36 -8.11
CA TYR A 938 -28.78 -15.35 -8.94
C TYR A 938 -28.65 -15.71 -10.43
N PHE A 939 -29.59 -15.23 -11.23
CA PHE A 939 -29.62 -15.36 -12.68
C PHE A 939 -28.85 -14.19 -13.31
N ASP A 940 -27.75 -14.49 -14.00
CA ASP A 940 -26.83 -13.47 -14.54
C ASP A 940 -27.27 -12.86 -15.89
N GLY A 941 -28.38 -13.33 -16.48
CA GLY A 941 -28.93 -12.81 -17.73
C GLY A 941 -28.15 -13.17 -19.00
N LEU A 942 -27.12 -14.04 -18.90
CA LEU A 942 -26.41 -14.53 -20.07
C LEU A 942 -27.19 -15.69 -20.71
N PRO A 943 -27.56 -15.61 -22.01
CA PRO A 943 -28.06 -16.80 -22.71
C PRO A 943 -26.93 -17.82 -22.73
N MET A 944 -27.12 -18.95 -22.05
CA MET A 944 -26.15 -20.05 -22.10
C MET A 944 -25.76 -20.35 -23.54
N SER A 945 -24.46 -20.49 -23.78
CA SER A 945 -23.96 -20.91 -25.08
C SER A 945 -24.53 -22.30 -25.40
N GLU A 946 -24.79 -22.62 -26.68
CA GLU A 946 -25.10 -24.01 -27.10
C GLU A 946 -24.02 -25.03 -26.66
N THR A 947 -22.87 -24.56 -26.18
CA THR A 947 -21.80 -25.38 -25.57
C THR A 947 -21.99 -25.70 -24.09
N ASP A 948 -22.93 -25.06 -23.39
CA ASP A 948 -23.26 -25.32 -21.98
C ASP A 948 -24.50 -26.23 -21.84
N LEU A 949 -24.91 -26.89 -22.93
CA LEU A 949 -25.75 -28.07 -22.86
C LEU A 949 -25.02 -29.13 -22.03
N ILE A 950 -25.47 -29.32 -20.79
CA ILE A 950 -25.03 -30.36 -19.86
C ILE A 950 -24.85 -31.68 -20.60
N ASP A 951 -23.66 -32.26 -20.48
CA ASP A 951 -23.28 -33.58 -20.98
C ASP A 951 -24.00 -34.68 -20.18
N ILE A 952 -25.33 -34.75 -20.28
CA ILE A 952 -26.06 -35.93 -19.82
C ILE A 952 -25.56 -37.09 -20.69
N PRO A 953 -24.99 -38.14 -20.09
CA PRO A 953 -24.43 -39.25 -20.84
C PRO A 953 -25.51 -39.81 -21.77
N GLN A 954 -25.22 -39.90 -23.07
CA GLN A 954 -26.23 -40.33 -24.06
C GLN A 954 -26.45 -41.85 -24.05
N GLU A 955 -25.64 -42.58 -23.27
CA GLU A 955 -25.67 -44.03 -23.17
C GLU A 955 -25.34 -44.50 -21.76
N TYR A 956 -25.85 -45.68 -21.40
CA TYR A 956 -25.42 -46.38 -20.19
C TYR A 956 -23.96 -46.80 -20.33
N ALA A 957 -23.13 -46.53 -19.34
CA ALA A 957 -21.77 -47.05 -19.29
C ALA A 957 -21.35 -47.43 -17.87
N LEU A 958 -20.51 -48.47 -17.78
CA LEU A 958 -19.75 -48.79 -16.57
C LEU A 958 -18.29 -48.45 -16.88
N LEU A 959 -17.72 -47.48 -16.17
CA LEU A 959 -16.37 -47.00 -16.41
C LEU A 959 -15.33 -47.92 -15.74
N PRO A 960 -14.08 -47.90 -16.21
CA PRO A 960 -13.00 -48.67 -15.60
C PRO A 960 -12.84 -48.31 -14.10
N PRO A 961 -12.83 -49.31 -13.19
CA PRO A 961 -12.64 -49.03 -11.78
C PRO A 961 -11.24 -48.47 -11.53
N PHE A 962 -11.15 -47.50 -10.61
CA PHE A 962 -9.89 -46.84 -10.28
C PHE A 962 -9.67 -46.75 -8.76
N PRO A 963 -8.47 -47.06 -8.25
CA PRO A 963 -7.39 -47.75 -8.96
C PRO A 963 -7.77 -49.20 -9.29
N ASN A 964 -7.16 -49.80 -10.32
CA ASN A 964 -7.26 -51.23 -10.60
C ASN A 964 -5.98 -51.71 -11.31
N PRO A 965 -5.06 -52.41 -10.62
CA PRO A 965 -5.24 -53.07 -9.32
C PRO A 965 -5.39 -52.11 -8.14
N PHE A 966 -6.08 -52.54 -7.08
CA PHE A 966 -6.29 -51.77 -5.84
C PHE A 966 -5.88 -52.57 -4.59
N ASN A 967 -5.56 -51.87 -3.50
CA ASN A 967 -5.06 -52.49 -2.25
C ASN A 967 -6.16 -52.63 -1.17
N ARG A 968 -7.15 -51.73 -1.15
CA ARG A 968 -8.27 -51.78 -0.20
C ARG A 968 -9.60 -51.33 -0.79
N THR A 969 -9.65 -50.11 -1.32
CA THR A 969 -10.83 -49.50 -1.95
C THR A 969 -10.63 -49.31 -3.44
N ALA A 970 -11.72 -49.41 -4.21
CA ALA A 970 -11.76 -49.02 -5.62
C ALA A 970 -13.02 -48.20 -5.89
N THR A 971 -12.88 -47.10 -6.60
CA THR A 971 -13.97 -46.26 -7.09
C THR A 971 -14.55 -46.88 -8.35
N LEU A 972 -15.87 -46.96 -8.41
CA LEU A 972 -16.66 -47.64 -9.43
C LEU A 972 -17.62 -46.62 -10.05
N ASP A 973 -17.20 -46.04 -11.17
CA ASP A 973 -18.00 -45.02 -11.84
C ASP A 973 -18.92 -45.64 -12.89
N PHE A 974 -20.15 -45.16 -12.98
CA PHE A 974 -21.11 -45.53 -14.01
C PHE A 974 -21.98 -44.35 -14.39
N GLN A 975 -22.56 -44.40 -15.58
CA GLN A 975 -23.35 -43.30 -16.12
C GLN A 975 -24.69 -43.81 -16.63
N LEU A 976 -25.75 -43.04 -16.42
CA LEU A 976 -27.13 -43.36 -16.76
C LEU A 976 -27.73 -42.25 -17.64
N PRO A 977 -28.22 -42.56 -18.86
CA PRO A 977 -28.85 -41.57 -19.74
C PRO A 977 -30.25 -41.16 -19.27
N VAL A 978 -30.90 -42.00 -18.48
CA VAL A 978 -32.22 -41.80 -17.89
C VAL A 978 -32.25 -42.46 -16.52
N GLU A 979 -33.18 -42.03 -15.67
CA GLU A 979 -33.44 -42.69 -14.39
C GLU A 979 -33.73 -44.19 -14.58
N ALA A 980 -33.09 -45.05 -13.79
CA ALA A 980 -33.18 -46.51 -13.93
C ALA A 980 -33.06 -47.23 -12.57
N ASN A 981 -33.59 -48.46 -12.48
CA ASN A 981 -33.32 -49.33 -11.33
C ASN A 981 -31.94 -49.96 -11.48
N VAL A 982 -31.02 -49.62 -10.58
CA VAL A 982 -29.61 -50.01 -10.64
C VAL A 982 -29.30 -51.09 -9.60
N GLU A 983 -28.83 -52.25 -10.06
CA GLU A 983 -28.14 -53.26 -9.24
C GLU A 983 -26.62 -53.24 -9.55
N LEU A 984 -25.80 -52.84 -8.56
CA LEU A 984 -24.34 -52.90 -8.65
C LEU A 984 -23.81 -53.97 -7.70
N MET A 985 -23.18 -55.02 -8.22
CA MET A 985 -22.78 -56.21 -7.46
C MET A 985 -21.32 -56.61 -7.71
N ILE A 986 -20.69 -57.19 -6.69
CA ILE A 986 -19.37 -57.80 -6.80
C ILE A 986 -19.46 -59.32 -6.72
N TYR A 987 -18.78 -60.01 -7.61
CA TYR A 987 -18.65 -61.46 -7.65
C TYR A 987 -17.20 -61.89 -7.48
N ASN A 988 -16.96 -63.04 -6.86
CA ASN A 988 -15.63 -63.65 -6.82
C ASN A 988 -15.36 -64.48 -8.10
N SER A 989 -14.14 -65.02 -8.22
CA SER A 989 -13.72 -65.85 -9.35
C SER A 989 -14.51 -67.16 -9.55
N LEU A 990 -15.32 -67.57 -8.56
CA LEU A 990 -16.22 -68.73 -8.65
C LEU A 990 -17.64 -68.34 -9.08
N GLY A 991 -17.90 -67.06 -9.37
CA GLY A 991 -19.22 -66.54 -9.74
C GLY A 991 -20.20 -66.45 -8.57
N ARG A 992 -19.72 -66.42 -7.32
CA ARG A 992 -20.56 -66.16 -6.14
C ARG A 992 -20.57 -64.67 -5.83
N ILE A 993 -21.75 -64.13 -5.51
CA ILE A 993 -21.90 -62.76 -5.02
C ILE A 993 -21.12 -62.62 -3.72
N VAL A 994 -20.27 -61.60 -3.67
CA VAL A 994 -19.48 -61.19 -2.52
C VAL A 994 -20.24 -60.11 -1.76
N THR A 995 -20.74 -59.10 -2.48
CA THR A 995 -21.59 -58.04 -1.92
C THR A 995 -22.46 -57.40 -3.02
N THR A 996 -23.57 -56.81 -2.60
CA THR A 996 -24.38 -55.90 -3.41
C THR A 996 -24.10 -54.49 -2.90
N LEU A 997 -23.56 -53.62 -3.76
CA LEU A 997 -23.17 -52.26 -3.42
C LEU A 997 -24.34 -51.27 -3.59
N LEU A 998 -25.22 -51.56 -4.54
CA LEU A 998 -26.38 -50.73 -4.85
C LEU A 998 -27.52 -51.62 -5.36
N ASP A 999 -28.74 -51.34 -4.90
CA ASP A 999 -29.99 -51.98 -5.35
C ASP A 999 -31.16 -51.01 -5.12
N ARG A 1000 -31.23 -49.96 -5.95
CA ARG A 1000 -32.27 -48.92 -5.88
C ARG A 1000 -32.45 -48.18 -7.20
N GLN A 1001 -33.48 -47.35 -7.29
CA GLN A 1001 -33.70 -46.42 -8.39
C GLN A 1001 -32.69 -45.25 -8.30
N ILE A 1002 -32.09 -44.89 -9.43
CA ILE A 1002 -31.07 -43.83 -9.53
C ILE A 1002 -31.41 -42.92 -10.71
N SER A 1003 -31.31 -41.60 -10.51
CA SER A 1003 -31.54 -40.57 -11.52
C SER A 1003 -30.54 -40.63 -12.68
N ALA A 1004 -30.84 -39.98 -13.81
CA ALA A 1004 -29.88 -39.84 -14.91
C ALA A 1004 -28.64 -39.05 -14.48
N GLY A 1005 -27.46 -39.38 -15.01
CA GLY A 1005 -26.21 -38.67 -14.72
C GLY A 1005 -24.99 -39.58 -14.63
N TYR A 1006 -23.87 -39.01 -14.19
CA TYR A 1006 -22.67 -39.75 -13.81
C TYR A 1006 -22.75 -40.08 -12.31
N HIS A 1007 -22.35 -41.29 -11.92
CA HIS A 1007 -22.43 -41.79 -10.55
C HIS A 1007 -21.13 -42.48 -10.17
N SER A 1008 -20.76 -42.39 -8.89
CA SER A 1008 -19.56 -43.01 -8.34
C SER A 1008 -19.88 -43.79 -7.08
N ILE A 1009 -19.40 -45.02 -6.97
CA ILE A 1009 -19.53 -45.85 -5.76
C ILE A 1009 -18.18 -46.45 -5.39
N ILE A 1010 -17.80 -46.38 -4.13
CA ILE A 1010 -16.56 -46.99 -3.63
C ILE A 1010 -16.86 -48.39 -3.10
N TRP A 1011 -16.05 -49.38 -3.51
CA TRP A 1011 -16.04 -50.70 -2.91
C TRP A 1011 -14.86 -50.87 -1.95
N ASP A 1012 -15.11 -50.98 -0.64
CA ASP A 1012 -14.12 -51.42 0.35
C ASP A 1012 -14.05 -52.96 0.41
N ALA A 1013 -12.89 -53.50 0.02
CA ALA A 1013 -12.59 -54.92 0.04
C ALA A 1013 -11.70 -55.32 1.24
N ALA A 1014 -11.71 -54.56 2.34
CA ALA A 1014 -10.91 -54.81 3.55
C ALA A 1014 -11.05 -56.23 4.09
N LEU A 1015 -12.24 -56.85 4.01
CA LEU A 1015 -12.48 -58.22 4.49
C LEU A 1015 -12.26 -59.30 3.41
N GLN A 1016 -11.83 -58.93 2.21
CA GLN A 1016 -11.68 -59.82 1.07
C GLN A 1016 -10.21 -60.20 0.84
N SER A 1017 -9.97 -61.39 0.29
CA SER A 1017 -8.62 -61.90 -0.01
C SER A 1017 -8.10 -61.33 -1.34
N SER A 1018 -6.78 -61.09 -1.46
CA SER A 1018 -6.16 -60.72 -2.75
C SER A 1018 -6.59 -61.69 -3.85
N GLY A 1019 -6.99 -61.17 -5.01
CA GLY A 1019 -7.57 -61.99 -6.05
C GLY A 1019 -8.36 -61.21 -7.10
N ILE A 1020 -8.95 -61.95 -8.03
CA ILE A 1020 -9.77 -61.40 -9.11
C ILE A 1020 -11.24 -61.43 -8.69
N TYR A 1021 -11.88 -60.29 -8.85
CA TYR A 1021 -13.31 -60.05 -8.65
C TYR A 1021 -13.95 -59.53 -9.93
N PHE A 1022 -15.27 -59.60 -10.00
CA PHE A 1022 -16.06 -59.08 -11.12
C PHE A 1022 -17.12 -58.13 -10.60
N LEU A 1023 -17.03 -56.87 -11.03
CA LEU A 1023 -18.10 -55.89 -10.91
C LEU A 1023 -19.16 -56.18 -11.95
N VAL A 1024 -20.43 -56.12 -11.57
CA VAL A 1024 -21.57 -56.25 -12.47
C VAL A 1024 -22.53 -55.11 -12.20
N LEU A 1025 -22.80 -54.30 -13.22
CA LEU A 1025 -23.84 -53.28 -13.23
C LEU A 1025 -25.03 -53.81 -14.03
N ARG A 1026 -26.23 -53.70 -13.46
CA ARG A 1026 -27.50 -53.85 -14.16
C ARG A 1026 -28.32 -52.59 -14.00
N ALA A 1027 -28.77 -52.01 -15.10
CA ALA A 1027 -29.66 -50.86 -15.12
C ALA A 1027 -30.72 -51.11 -16.19
N ASP A 1028 -31.94 -51.48 -15.78
CA ASP A 1028 -33.00 -51.97 -16.68
C ASP A 1028 -32.51 -53.05 -17.68
N ASP A 1029 -32.44 -52.72 -18.98
CA ASP A 1029 -31.96 -53.61 -20.06
C ASP A 1029 -30.42 -53.61 -20.23
N TYR A 1030 -29.70 -52.69 -19.59
CA TYR A 1030 -28.24 -52.60 -19.66
C TYR A 1030 -27.58 -53.55 -18.65
N HIS A 1031 -26.66 -54.38 -19.13
CA HIS A 1031 -25.88 -55.30 -18.32
C HIS A 1031 -24.41 -55.25 -18.73
N HIS A 1032 -23.54 -54.85 -17.80
CA HIS A 1032 -22.10 -54.79 -18.04
C HIS A 1032 -21.31 -55.38 -16.87
N SER A 1033 -20.17 -55.99 -17.15
CA SER A 1033 -19.29 -56.55 -16.13
C SER A 1033 -17.84 -56.22 -16.36
N GLN A 1034 -17.11 -55.84 -15.31
CA GLN A 1034 -15.69 -55.51 -15.36
C GLN A 1034 -14.87 -56.28 -14.33
N LYS A 1035 -13.59 -56.48 -14.63
CA LYS A 1035 -12.65 -57.21 -13.77
C LYS A 1035 -12.00 -56.26 -12.77
N LEU A 1036 -12.03 -56.63 -11.50
CA LEU A 1036 -11.34 -55.97 -10.39
C LEU A 1036 -10.17 -56.86 -9.92
N LEU A 1037 -9.01 -56.27 -9.65
CA LEU A 1037 -7.84 -56.98 -9.13
C LEU A 1037 -7.43 -56.38 -7.78
N LEU A 1038 -7.74 -57.11 -6.71
CA LEU A 1038 -7.33 -56.77 -5.34
C LEU A 1038 -5.93 -57.32 -5.06
N LEU A 1039 -5.01 -56.45 -4.66
CA LEU A 1039 -3.62 -56.76 -4.28
C LEU A 1039 -3.35 -56.24 -2.87
N LYS A 1040 -3.51 -57.10 -1.86
CA LYS A 1040 -2.90 -56.92 -0.54
C LYS A 1040 -1.50 -57.49 -0.46
#